data_AF-A0A1G9UIE2-F1
#
_entry.id   AF-A0A1G9UIE2-F1
#
_cell.length_a   1.000
_cell.length_b   1.000
_cell.length_c   1.000
_cell.angle_alpha   90.00
_cell.angle_beta   90.00
_cell.angle_gamma   90.00
#
_symmetry.space_group_name_H-M   'P 1'
#
loop_
_entity.id
_entity.type
_entity.pdbx_description
1 polymer ?
#
loop_
_entity_poly.entity_id
_entity_poly.type
_entity_poly.pdbx_seq_one_letter_code
_entity_poly.pdbx_strand_id
1 'polypeptide(L)'
;MQQKWQRWNIASRKWLWIVVVIGVLAALPVVYDRLQTEKSSKTVEFVFDYRDLVEAASYRANPQDYISEQLDLLKSAGVGSMAIYENTLEDYRKARRLMIWGAADIANLTDTVIPENENYTYVLFTSPENSEALAPIIRDTFSSLDIATENWSFRGQQGLIVKTPLEDATLKPMQPDPFTLEMLHSKGFNIVPRLVDSLPYNEAAVTKLLDRYQELGVKRLLFEGESVKGFNDDADLNSITAFAGLLKKRGMGIAAIENIKAQQKGFNKLAFLLDYNVTRLYSLSEGDSALPPETIADRFALATKDRNIRMIYLNTIPSRDTSKAQIKDTLENLITSLSEPGGAVEKIESNGFTLGQATAFDVVDSSFQRYFKLIAVIGAVAMVALLVSYFIPWLTLPAWVLGLVGSAGLMLIKPQLFEQALALAVAISAPTVAMILAVRKINEKGPPLRANSLTYAVMTPQRRLAHSLVLYVKTALISLSAVPFVIALLNNITYSLVLNQFRGVSLLHLAPIALIAVYVLLYRGEFVLSKTGKLLRTPITLAWVIAAGVLGIIGMYYLSRTGNSGSVSAPEKILRTFLENTAGVRPRNKEFLLAHPLFILGAFMAYKYRNAAFILIIAVIGQLSMVDTFAHIHSPVLISLVRGLLGLGLGLIIGLIAVGVWQLAEGCWRRWSPLLKK
;
A
#
# COMPACT_ATOMS: atom_id res chain seq x y z
N MET A 1 -33.01 37.32 19.01
CA MET A 1 -31.62 36.77 19.11
C MET A 1 -31.26 35.81 17.97
N GLN A 2 -32.12 34.86 17.57
CA GLN A 2 -31.81 33.87 16.51
C GLN A 2 -31.36 34.46 15.16
N GLN A 3 -31.99 35.53 14.65
CA GLN A 3 -31.58 36.16 13.38
C GLN A 3 -30.21 36.86 13.46
N LYS A 4 -29.87 37.46 14.60
CA LYS A 4 -28.53 38.05 14.83
C LYS A 4 -27.46 36.94 14.89
N TRP A 5 -27.75 35.85 15.58
CA TRP A 5 -26.87 34.67 15.68
C TRP A 5 -26.61 34.00 14.33
N GLN A 6 -27.64 33.90 13.47
CA GLN A 6 -27.49 33.39 12.11
C GLN A 6 -26.64 34.30 11.22
N ARG A 7 -26.80 35.63 11.32
CA ARG A 7 -25.96 36.59 10.57
C ARG A 7 -24.49 36.50 10.97
N TRP A 8 -24.19 36.38 12.27
CA TRP A 8 -22.84 36.18 12.78
C TRP A 8 -22.21 34.87 12.31
N ASN A 9 -22.96 33.77 12.34
CA ASN A 9 -22.48 32.47 11.82
C ASN A 9 -22.25 32.45 10.31
N ILE A 10 -23.00 33.23 9.53
CA ILE A 10 -22.76 33.35 8.09
C ILE A 10 -21.53 34.23 7.82
N ALA A 11 -21.33 35.29 8.61
CA ALA A 11 -20.16 36.14 8.53
C ALA A 11 -18.87 35.41 8.94
N SER A 12 -18.95 34.51 9.93
CA SER A 12 -17.80 33.72 10.41
C SER A 12 -17.26 32.74 9.36
N ARG A 13 -18.02 32.39 8.32
CA ARG A 13 -17.50 31.60 7.18
C ARG A 13 -16.28 32.24 6.53
N LYS A 14 -16.25 33.57 6.40
CA LYS A 14 -15.11 34.28 5.81
C LYS A 14 -13.85 34.10 6.67
N TRP A 15 -14.01 34.20 7.99
CA TRP A 15 -12.95 33.96 8.96
C TRP A 15 -12.47 32.51 8.93
N LEU A 16 -13.38 31.53 8.90
CA LEU A 16 -13.01 30.12 8.79
C LEU A 16 -12.22 29.81 7.51
N TRP A 17 -12.55 30.43 6.38
CA TRP A 17 -11.73 30.31 5.16
C TRP A 17 -10.32 30.86 5.33
N ILE A 18 -10.15 31.97 6.06
CA ILE A 18 -8.81 32.50 6.39
C ILE A 18 -8.05 31.49 7.25
N VAL A 19 -8.70 30.91 8.26
CA VAL A 19 -8.10 29.86 9.11
C VAL A 19 -7.72 28.63 8.29
N VAL A 20 -8.53 28.21 7.31
CA VAL A 20 -8.19 27.15 6.37
C VAL A 20 -6.93 27.51 5.58
N VAL A 21 -6.84 28.72 5.01
CA VAL A 21 -5.66 29.14 4.23
C VAL A 21 -4.40 29.15 5.10
N ILE A 22 -4.48 29.69 6.32
CA ILE A 22 -3.37 29.67 7.28
C ILE A 22 -2.96 28.23 7.60
N GLY A 23 -3.94 27.35 7.83
CA GLY A 23 -3.69 25.93 8.07
C GLY A 23 -3.01 25.21 6.90
N VAL A 24 -3.41 25.51 5.66
CA VAL A 24 -2.78 24.98 4.45
C VAL A 24 -1.32 25.43 4.38
N LEU A 25 -1.06 26.73 4.57
CA LEU A 25 0.29 27.27 4.54
C LEU A 25 1.18 26.68 5.63
N ALA A 26 0.63 26.48 6.84
CA ALA A 26 1.33 25.81 7.93
C ALA A 26 1.58 24.33 7.67
N ALA A 27 0.77 23.66 6.84
CA ALA A 27 1.00 22.27 6.48
C ALA A 27 2.12 22.09 5.43
N LEU A 28 2.45 23.11 4.64
CA LEU A 28 3.46 23.01 3.56
C LEU A 28 4.88 22.63 4.06
N PRO A 29 5.41 23.18 5.17
CA PRO A 29 6.67 22.71 5.74
C PRO A 29 6.67 21.22 6.08
N VAL A 30 5.56 20.69 6.62
CA VAL A 30 5.42 19.26 6.94
C VAL A 30 5.39 18.41 5.66
N VAL A 31 4.76 18.90 4.59
CA VAL A 31 4.81 18.27 3.27
C VAL A 31 6.24 18.25 2.72
N TYR A 32 7.02 19.31 2.96
CA TYR A 32 8.41 19.38 2.54
C TYR A 32 9.31 18.39 3.30
N ASP A 33 9.14 18.28 4.63
CA ASP A 33 9.83 17.28 5.46
C ASP A 33 9.58 15.85 4.93
N ARG A 34 8.32 15.56 4.58
CA ARG A 34 7.94 14.29 3.95
C ARG A 34 8.63 14.07 2.62
N LEU A 35 8.67 15.09 1.76
CA LEU A 35 9.35 15.00 0.46
C LEU A 35 10.84 14.73 0.59
N GLN A 36 11.49 15.22 1.65
CA GLN A 36 12.90 14.91 1.94
C GLN A 36 13.07 13.48 2.40
N THR A 37 12.21 13.03 3.34
CA THR A 37 12.18 11.65 3.83
C THR A 37 12.01 10.64 2.67
N GLU A 38 11.07 10.88 1.75
CA GLU A 38 10.82 10.01 0.60
C GLU A 38 12.01 9.94 -0.39
N LYS A 39 12.88 10.96 -0.41
CA LYS A 39 14.04 11.05 -1.31
C LYS A 39 15.32 10.48 -0.72
N SER A 40 15.37 10.20 0.58
CA SER A 40 16.62 9.81 1.27
C SER A 40 17.14 8.45 0.82
N SER A 41 16.25 7.52 0.45
CA SER A 41 16.61 6.18 -0.01
C SER A 41 16.30 6.00 -1.50
N LYS A 42 17.35 5.69 -2.28
CA LYS A 42 17.30 5.41 -3.73
C LYS A 42 17.93 4.07 -4.12
N THR A 43 18.35 3.27 -3.16
CA THR A 43 18.92 1.94 -3.42
C THR A 43 17.81 0.90 -3.47
N VAL A 44 17.79 0.09 -4.52
CA VAL A 44 16.86 -1.03 -4.68
C VAL A 44 17.64 -2.33 -4.63
N GLU A 45 17.19 -3.24 -3.77
CA GLU A 45 17.78 -4.53 -3.53
C GLU A 45 16.88 -5.64 -4.06
N PHE A 46 17.40 -6.45 -4.98
CA PHE A 46 16.78 -7.71 -5.36
C PHE A 46 17.32 -8.82 -4.44
N VAL A 47 16.39 -9.50 -3.77
CA VAL A 47 16.67 -10.60 -2.84
C VAL A 47 16.03 -11.85 -3.42
N PHE A 48 16.81 -12.91 -3.60
CA PHE A 48 16.31 -14.20 -4.05
C PHE A 48 16.25 -15.21 -2.91
N ASP A 49 15.21 -16.04 -2.88
CA ASP A 49 15.07 -17.11 -1.89
C ASP A 49 16.03 -18.27 -2.16
N TYR A 50 17.05 -18.44 -1.31
CA TYR A 50 18.01 -19.54 -1.49
C TYR A 50 17.40 -20.93 -1.24
N ARG A 51 16.41 -21.03 -0.35
CA ARG A 51 15.73 -22.30 -0.06
C ARG A 51 14.97 -22.79 -1.30
N ASP A 52 14.31 -21.88 -2.03
CA ASP A 52 13.65 -22.19 -3.29
C ASP A 52 14.64 -22.68 -4.37
N LEU A 53 15.84 -22.09 -4.43
CA LEU A 53 16.89 -22.53 -5.35
C LEU A 53 17.33 -23.97 -5.05
N VAL A 54 17.54 -24.29 -3.77
CA VAL A 54 17.93 -25.64 -3.31
C VAL A 54 16.81 -26.64 -3.63
N GLU A 55 15.55 -26.25 -3.43
CA GLU A 55 14.40 -27.09 -3.77
C GLU A 55 14.33 -27.35 -5.28
N ALA A 56 14.46 -26.32 -6.12
CA ALA A 56 14.52 -26.48 -7.58
C ALA A 56 15.68 -27.38 -8.01
N ALA A 57 16.86 -27.21 -7.40
CA ALA A 57 18.05 -28.01 -7.67
C ALA A 57 17.86 -29.49 -7.31
N SER A 58 17.04 -29.82 -6.31
CA SER A 58 16.79 -31.19 -5.90
C SER A 58 16.17 -32.06 -7.00
N TYR A 59 15.51 -31.44 -7.99
CA TYR A 59 14.91 -32.09 -9.16
C TYR A 59 15.86 -32.15 -10.38
N ARG A 60 17.13 -31.77 -10.23
CA ARG A 60 18.15 -31.78 -11.29
C ARG A 60 19.11 -32.95 -11.12
N ALA A 61 19.71 -33.40 -12.23
CA ALA A 61 20.67 -34.49 -12.22
C ALA A 61 21.92 -34.15 -11.37
N ASN A 62 22.42 -32.92 -11.52
CA ASN A 62 23.56 -32.38 -10.78
C ASN A 62 23.14 -31.13 -9.99
N PRO A 63 22.61 -31.29 -8.76
CA PRO A 63 22.05 -30.17 -8.00
C PRO A 63 23.06 -29.06 -7.68
N GLN A 64 24.30 -29.41 -7.31
CA GLN A 64 25.30 -28.42 -6.91
C GLN A 64 25.81 -27.59 -8.09
N ASP A 65 26.02 -28.23 -9.24
CA ASP A 65 26.39 -27.53 -10.49
C ASP A 65 25.28 -26.57 -10.90
N TYR A 66 24.02 -27.02 -10.85
CA TYR A 66 22.85 -26.19 -11.13
C TYR A 66 22.78 -24.98 -10.18
N ILE A 67 22.95 -25.17 -8.87
CA ILE A 67 23.00 -24.06 -7.90
C ILE A 67 24.08 -23.06 -8.30
N SER A 68 25.31 -23.51 -8.57
CA SER A 68 26.41 -22.60 -8.93
C SER A 68 26.11 -21.81 -10.20
N GLU A 69 25.62 -22.46 -11.25
CA GLU A 69 25.26 -21.83 -12.53
C GLU A 69 24.15 -20.79 -12.35
N GLN A 70 23.07 -21.16 -11.65
CA GLN A 70 21.95 -20.25 -11.42
C GLN A 70 22.32 -19.06 -10.54
N LEU A 71 23.21 -19.24 -9.56
CA LEU A 71 23.75 -18.12 -8.79
C LEU A 71 24.49 -17.12 -9.69
N ASP A 72 25.31 -17.60 -10.62
CA ASP A 72 26.06 -16.73 -11.53
C ASP A 72 25.10 -15.97 -12.49
N LEU A 73 24.06 -16.66 -12.98
CA LEU A 73 23.01 -16.05 -13.79
C LEU A 73 22.19 -15.02 -13.02
N LEU A 74 21.76 -15.32 -11.78
CA LEU A 74 21.07 -14.36 -10.92
C LEU A 74 21.93 -13.12 -10.64
N LYS A 75 23.23 -13.32 -10.38
CA LYS A 75 24.16 -12.23 -10.12
C LYS A 75 24.28 -11.30 -11.33
N SER A 76 24.47 -11.88 -12.53
CA SER A 76 24.53 -11.11 -13.79
C SER A 76 23.20 -10.43 -14.13
N ALA A 77 22.06 -10.98 -13.68
CA ALA A 77 20.74 -10.38 -13.85
C ALA A 77 20.45 -9.22 -12.87
N GLY A 78 21.37 -8.90 -11.95
CA GLY A 78 21.23 -7.80 -10.99
C GLY A 78 20.70 -8.21 -9.61
N VAL A 79 20.60 -9.52 -9.32
CA VAL A 79 20.29 -10.00 -7.97
C VAL A 79 21.53 -9.85 -7.09
N GLY A 80 21.45 -8.92 -6.13
CA GLY A 80 22.55 -8.58 -5.23
C GLY A 80 22.60 -9.42 -3.96
N SER A 81 21.48 -10.02 -3.57
CA SER A 81 21.29 -10.54 -2.21
C SER A 81 20.51 -11.85 -2.18
N MET A 82 20.75 -12.65 -1.14
CA MET A 82 20.14 -13.96 -0.93
C MET A 82 19.48 -14.03 0.44
N ALA A 83 18.24 -14.48 0.45
CA ALA A 83 17.53 -14.75 1.69
C ALA A 83 17.93 -16.12 2.23
N ILE A 84 18.32 -16.15 3.51
CA ILE A 84 18.80 -17.36 4.20
C ILE A 84 18.01 -17.57 5.47
N TYR A 85 17.58 -18.79 5.71
CA TYR A 85 16.77 -19.18 6.84
C TYR A 85 17.63 -19.79 7.97
N GLU A 86 17.08 -19.80 9.18
CA GLU A 86 17.51 -20.76 10.20
C GLU A 86 17.20 -22.17 9.68
N ASN A 87 18.22 -23.04 9.60
CA ASN A 87 18.10 -24.34 8.95
C ASN A 87 17.53 -25.39 9.89
N THR A 88 16.84 -26.39 9.36
CA THR A 88 16.48 -27.61 10.10
C THR A 88 17.33 -28.80 9.66
N LEU A 89 17.20 -29.95 10.35
CA LEU A 89 17.82 -31.20 9.89
C LEU A 89 17.38 -31.56 8.46
N GLU A 90 16.13 -31.25 8.12
CA GLU A 90 15.58 -31.49 6.79
C GLU A 90 16.23 -30.59 5.73
N ASP A 91 16.51 -29.32 6.06
CA ASP A 91 17.24 -28.43 5.15
C ASP A 91 18.66 -28.93 4.89
N TYR A 92 19.38 -29.36 5.94
CA TYR A 92 20.73 -29.93 5.77
C TYR A 92 20.71 -31.24 4.96
N ARG A 93 19.66 -32.05 5.11
CA ARG A 93 19.44 -33.25 4.30
C ARG A 93 19.21 -32.90 2.83
N LYS A 94 18.35 -31.92 2.53
CA LYS A 94 18.10 -31.42 1.17
C LYS A 94 19.37 -30.85 0.54
N ALA A 95 20.20 -30.16 1.32
CA ALA A 95 21.52 -29.67 0.92
C ALA A 95 22.60 -30.77 0.81
N ARG A 96 22.25 -32.04 1.10
CA ARG A 96 23.15 -33.22 1.09
C ARG A 96 24.34 -33.13 2.05
N ARG A 97 24.20 -32.37 3.15
CA ARG A 97 25.21 -32.26 4.22
C ARG A 97 25.20 -33.47 5.16
N LEU A 98 24.02 -34.04 5.35
CA LEU A 98 23.78 -35.17 6.23
C LEU A 98 22.64 -36.04 5.70
N MET A 99 22.55 -37.25 6.25
CA MET A 99 21.42 -38.16 6.12
C MET A 99 20.71 -38.24 7.47
N ILE A 100 19.39 -38.44 7.46
CA ILE A 100 18.59 -38.63 8.67
C ILE A 100 17.73 -39.88 8.54
N TRP A 101 17.53 -40.55 9.67
CA TRP A 101 16.73 -41.77 9.78
C TRP A 101 15.97 -41.80 11.09
N GLY A 102 14.79 -42.42 11.07
CA GLY A 102 14.08 -42.79 12.29
C GLY A 102 14.55 -44.16 12.81
N ALA A 103 14.06 -44.55 13.98
CA ALA A 103 14.35 -45.85 14.58
C ALA A 103 14.00 -47.04 13.66
N ALA A 104 12.89 -46.95 12.92
CA ALA A 104 12.47 -47.99 11.97
C ALA A 104 13.42 -48.13 10.77
N ASP A 105 13.92 -47.03 10.25
CA ASP A 105 14.86 -47.05 9.13
C ASP A 105 16.20 -47.65 9.53
N ILE A 106 16.69 -47.31 10.73
CA ILE A 106 17.92 -47.90 11.26
C ILE A 106 17.76 -49.38 11.52
N ALA A 107 16.66 -49.80 12.15
CA ALA A 107 16.36 -51.21 12.36
C ALA A 107 16.41 -52.01 11.05
N ASN A 108 15.87 -51.46 9.96
CA ASN A 108 15.94 -52.04 8.63
C ASN A 108 17.37 -52.02 8.02
N LEU A 109 18.17 -50.98 8.29
CA LEU A 109 19.54 -50.84 7.78
C LEU A 109 20.58 -51.69 8.51
N THR A 110 20.31 -52.05 9.76
CA THR A 110 21.17 -52.87 10.62
C THR A 110 20.68 -54.30 10.82
N ASP A 111 19.56 -54.67 10.19
CA ASP A 111 18.89 -55.97 10.39
C ASP A 111 18.58 -56.25 11.88
N THR A 112 18.14 -55.23 12.62
CA THR A 112 17.79 -55.31 14.04
C THR A 112 16.29 -55.04 14.27
N VAL A 113 15.81 -55.31 15.49
CA VAL A 113 14.44 -54.97 15.89
C VAL A 113 14.37 -53.55 16.44
N ILE A 114 13.23 -52.87 16.26
CA ILE A 114 12.98 -51.55 16.85
C ILE A 114 12.81 -51.73 18.36
N PRO A 115 13.63 -51.07 19.21
CA PRO A 115 13.45 -51.15 20.65
C PRO A 115 12.15 -50.47 21.07
N GLU A 116 11.37 -51.10 21.97
CA GLU A 116 10.01 -50.65 22.33
C GLU A 116 9.97 -49.23 22.93
N ASN A 117 11.05 -48.80 23.59
CA ASN A 117 11.15 -47.49 24.26
C ASN A 117 12.11 -46.52 23.55
N GLU A 118 12.58 -46.82 22.34
CA GLU A 118 13.52 -45.96 21.62
C GLU A 118 12.90 -45.45 20.32
N ASN A 119 12.57 -44.15 20.30
CA ASN A 119 12.17 -43.44 19.10
C ASN A 119 13.09 -42.23 18.90
N TYR A 120 14.31 -42.52 18.46
CA TYR A 120 15.37 -41.54 18.29
C TYR A 120 15.61 -41.22 16.82
N THR A 121 16.24 -40.07 16.60
CA THR A 121 16.66 -39.59 15.28
C THR A 121 18.14 -39.88 15.11
N TYR A 122 18.49 -40.50 13.99
CA TYR A 122 19.87 -40.86 13.65
C TYR A 122 20.34 -39.97 12.51
N VAL A 123 21.41 -39.23 12.74
CA VAL A 123 22.04 -38.31 11.80
C VAL A 123 23.38 -38.88 11.39
N LEU A 124 23.69 -38.89 10.09
CA LEU A 124 25.00 -39.28 9.57
C LEU A 124 25.52 -38.23 8.63
N PHE A 125 26.74 -37.75 8.86
CA PHE A 125 27.34 -36.71 8.04
C PHE A 125 27.90 -37.30 6.75
N THR A 126 27.67 -36.61 5.62
CA THR A 126 28.11 -37.10 4.31
C THR A 126 29.61 -36.97 4.09
N SER A 127 30.30 -36.14 4.88
CA SER A 127 31.76 -35.99 4.86
C SER A 127 32.31 -35.62 6.26
N PRO A 128 33.62 -35.83 6.51
CA PRO A 128 34.28 -35.39 7.74
C PRO A 128 34.16 -33.89 8.01
N GLU A 129 34.27 -33.07 6.97
CA GLU A 129 34.16 -31.60 7.06
C GLU A 129 32.75 -31.20 7.52
N ASN A 130 31.71 -31.88 7.00
CA ASN A 130 30.34 -31.66 7.45
C ASN A 130 30.14 -32.04 8.92
N SER A 131 30.80 -33.11 9.39
CA SER A 131 30.76 -33.51 10.81
C SER A 131 31.39 -32.44 11.71
N GLU A 132 32.57 -31.94 11.35
CA GLU A 132 33.30 -30.94 12.13
C GLU A 132 32.51 -29.62 12.25
N ALA A 133 31.89 -29.18 11.15
CA ALA A 133 31.12 -27.94 11.13
C ALA A 133 29.72 -28.05 11.77
N LEU A 134 28.98 -29.13 11.50
CA LEU A 134 27.56 -29.23 11.86
C LEU A 134 27.30 -29.97 13.17
N ALA A 135 28.17 -30.90 13.58
CA ALA A 135 27.95 -31.64 14.82
C ALA A 135 27.87 -30.73 16.06
N PRO A 136 28.72 -29.69 16.23
CA PRO A 136 28.59 -28.76 17.35
C PRO A 136 27.27 -27.98 17.31
N ILE A 137 26.83 -27.51 16.13
CA ILE A 137 25.57 -26.75 15.96
C ILE A 137 24.37 -27.61 16.37
N ILE A 138 24.34 -28.86 15.92
CA ILE A 138 23.28 -29.82 16.26
C ILE A 138 23.30 -30.09 17.76
N ARG A 139 24.45 -30.43 18.35
CA ARG A 139 24.55 -30.70 19.80
C ARG A 139 24.13 -29.50 20.65
N ASP A 140 24.61 -28.30 20.32
CA ASP A 140 24.28 -27.07 21.06
C ASP A 140 22.76 -26.79 21.01
N THR A 141 22.14 -26.97 19.85
CA THR A 141 20.70 -26.72 19.69
C THR A 141 19.87 -27.71 20.51
N PHE A 142 20.12 -29.01 20.38
CA PHE A 142 19.34 -30.02 21.11
C PHE A 142 19.63 -30.01 22.62
N SER A 143 20.88 -29.80 23.04
CA SER A 143 21.21 -29.67 24.46
C SER A 143 20.57 -28.45 25.13
N SER A 144 20.42 -27.33 24.40
CA SER A 144 19.68 -26.15 24.90
C SER A 144 18.19 -26.39 25.14
N LEU A 145 17.65 -27.49 24.61
CA LEU A 145 16.28 -27.94 24.77
C LEU A 145 16.16 -29.16 25.70
N ASP A 146 17.21 -29.46 26.46
CA ASP A 146 17.33 -30.64 27.33
C ASP A 146 17.19 -31.99 26.59
N ILE A 147 17.50 -32.02 25.29
CA ILE A 147 17.52 -33.23 24.47
C ILE A 147 18.94 -33.74 24.35
N ALA A 148 19.18 -34.95 24.87
CA ALA A 148 20.50 -35.57 24.82
C ALA A 148 20.91 -36.00 23.41
N THR A 149 22.18 -35.83 23.09
CA THR A 149 22.81 -36.28 21.85
C THR A 149 23.99 -37.19 22.12
N GLU A 150 24.13 -38.29 21.37
CA GLU A 150 25.22 -39.25 21.51
C GLU A 150 26.00 -39.38 20.20
N ASN A 151 27.28 -39.71 20.31
CA ASN A 151 28.11 -39.98 19.13
C ASN A 151 27.72 -41.33 18.53
N TRP A 152 27.61 -41.36 17.22
CA TRP A 152 27.33 -42.57 16.47
C TRP A 152 28.26 -42.65 15.26
N SER A 153 28.46 -43.84 14.74
CA SER A 153 29.19 -44.05 13.50
C SER A 153 28.55 -45.18 12.75
N PHE A 154 28.38 -45.00 11.45
CA PHE A 154 27.82 -46.01 10.58
C PHE A 154 28.63 -46.11 9.30
N ARG A 155 29.06 -47.33 8.97
CA ARG A 155 29.85 -47.62 7.75
C ARG A 155 31.07 -46.70 7.56
N GLY A 156 31.76 -46.36 8.66
CA GLY A 156 32.96 -45.51 8.64
C GLY A 156 32.69 -44.00 8.55
N GLN A 157 31.43 -43.57 8.50
CA GLN A 157 31.05 -42.16 8.61
C GLN A 157 30.66 -41.81 10.05
N GLN A 158 30.94 -40.56 10.44
CA GLN A 158 30.55 -40.02 11.74
C GLN A 158 29.09 -39.57 11.72
N GLY A 159 28.41 -39.74 12.85
CA GLY A 159 27.02 -39.39 13.03
C GLY A 159 26.68 -39.02 14.47
N LEU A 160 25.42 -38.68 14.68
CA LEU A 160 24.83 -38.35 15.96
C LEU A 160 23.51 -39.09 16.15
N ILE A 161 23.23 -39.52 17.38
CA ILE A 161 21.91 -39.93 17.80
C ILE A 161 21.32 -38.75 18.58
N VAL A 162 20.13 -38.29 18.19
CA VAL A 162 19.37 -37.27 18.90
C VAL A 162 18.19 -37.96 19.57
N LYS A 163 18.08 -37.86 20.90
CA LYS A 163 17.07 -38.57 21.69
C LYS A 163 15.67 -37.93 21.61
N THR A 164 15.15 -37.80 20.40
CA THR A 164 13.81 -37.29 20.09
C THR A 164 13.30 -37.91 18.78
N PRO A 165 11.98 -38.04 18.57
CA PRO A 165 11.41 -38.56 17.32
C PRO A 165 11.82 -37.73 16.10
N LEU A 166 11.88 -38.39 14.93
CA LEU A 166 12.31 -37.78 13.66
C LEU A 166 11.47 -36.56 13.28
N GLU A 167 10.16 -36.65 13.46
CA GLU A 167 9.21 -35.60 13.16
C GLU A 167 9.45 -34.36 14.03
N ASP A 168 9.79 -34.54 15.31
CA ASP A 168 10.11 -33.43 16.21
C ASP A 168 11.50 -32.86 15.97
N ALA A 169 12.49 -33.71 15.66
CA ALA A 169 13.87 -33.30 15.41
C ALA A 169 13.98 -32.40 14.17
N THR A 170 13.23 -32.75 13.11
CA THR A 170 13.26 -32.04 11.83
C THR A 170 12.57 -30.67 11.86
N LEU A 171 11.84 -30.34 12.93
CA LEU A 171 11.20 -29.05 13.12
C LEU A 171 12.04 -28.05 13.91
N LYS A 172 13.14 -28.46 14.56
CA LYS A 172 13.95 -27.56 15.40
C LYS A 172 14.83 -26.69 14.50
N PRO A 173 14.66 -25.34 14.52
CA PRO A 173 15.53 -24.46 13.77
C PRO A 173 16.91 -24.39 14.42
N MET A 174 17.93 -24.27 13.58
CA MET A 174 19.34 -24.21 13.91
C MET A 174 20.00 -23.05 13.16
N GLN A 175 21.26 -22.78 13.49
CA GLN A 175 22.03 -21.76 12.78
C GLN A 175 22.10 -22.09 11.29
N PRO A 176 22.12 -21.09 10.39
CA PRO A 176 22.23 -21.35 8.96
C PRO A 176 23.50 -22.12 8.60
N ASP A 177 23.46 -22.90 7.52
CA ASP A 177 24.59 -23.68 6.99
C ASP A 177 25.82 -22.78 6.78
N PRO A 178 26.91 -22.96 7.57
CA PRO A 178 28.11 -22.15 7.46
C PRO A 178 28.74 -22.19 6.06
N PHE A 179 28.71 -23.36 5.41
CA PHE A 179 29.25 -23.52 4.06
C PHE A 179 28.46 -22.71 3.04
N THR A 180 27.13 -22.66 3.20
CA THR A 180 26.26 -21.88 2.33
C THR A 180 26.50 -20.39 2.51
N LEU A 181 26.63 -19.91 3.75
CA LEU A 181 26.92 -18.50 4.04
C LEU A 181 28.24 -18.05 3.40
N GLU A 182 29.29 -18.86 3.53
CA GLU A 182 30.61 -18.56 2.95
C GLU A 182 30.61 -18.63 1.42
N MET A 183 29.94 -19.62 0.84
CA MET A 183 29.77 -19.74 -0.61
C MET A 183 29.05 -18.52 -1.20
N LEU A 184 27.94 -18.09 -0.59
CA LEU A 184 27.20 -16.92 -1.06
C LEU A 184 28.01 -15.63 -0.91
N HIS A 185 28.67 -15.46 0.23
CA HIS A 185 29.53 -14.30 0.48
C HIS A 185 30.72 -14.25 -0.49
N SER A 186 31.38 -15.38 -0.77
CA SER A 186 32.48 -15.47 -1.74
C SER A 186 32.04 -15.22 -3.19
N LYS A 187 30.81 -15.59 -3.56
CA LYS A 187 30.18 -15.19 -4.84
C LYS A 187 29.68 -13.73 -4.84
N GLY A 188 29.93 -12.98 -3.76
CA GLY A 188 29.63 -11.55 -3.64
C GLY A 188 28.17 -11.23 -3.38
N PHE A 189 27.36 -12.18 -2.92
CA PHE A 189 25.99 -11.91 -2.48
C PHE A 189 25.96 -11.33 -1.07
N ASN A 190 25.06 -10.39 -0.84
CA ASN A 190 24.71 -9.98 0.52
C ASN A 190 23.73 -10.99 1.12
N ILE A 191 23.79 -11.17 2.43
CA ILE A 191 22.91 -12.09 3.15
C ILE A 191 21.74 -11.31 3.76
N VAL A 192 20.51 -11.81 3.57
CA VAL A 192 19.30 -11.31 4.21
C VAL A 192 18.70 -12.42 5.07
N PRO A 193 19.04 -12.47 6.37
CA PRO A 193 18.55 -13.54 7.24
C PRO A 193 17.04 -13.48 7.44
N ARG A 194 16.41 -14.66 7.50
CA ARG A 194 15.02 -14.87 7.89
C ARG A 194 14.99 -15.64 9.20
N LEU A 195 14.63 -14.95 10.27
CA LEU A 195 14.62 -15.49 11.63
C LEU A 195 13.25 -16.00 12.03
N VAL A 196 13.20 -17.07 12.80
CA VAL A 196 11.98 -17.70 13.33
C VAL A 196 11.95 -17.66 14.85
N ASP A 197 10.74 -17.56 15.41
CA ASP A 197 10.50 -17.49 16.85
C ASP A 197 9.79 -18.77 17.35
N SER A 198 10.43 -19.93 17.20
CA SER A 198 9.85 -21.23 17.60
C SER A 198 10.55 -21.93 18.77
N LEU A 199 11.70 -21.40 19.22
CA LEU A 199 12.44 -21.88 20.39
C LEU A 199 12.48 -20.78 21.48
N PRO A 200 12.64 -21.15 22.76
CA PRO A 200 12.82 -20.18 23.84
C PRO A 200 13.94 -19.17 23.55
N TYR A 201 13.71 -17.91 23.87
CA TYR A 201 14.65 -16.84 23.61
C TYR A 201 15.95 -17.00 24.42
N ASN A 202 17.07 -17.16 23.72
CA ASN A 202 18.40 -17.21 24.30
C ASN A 202 19.26 -16.05 23.77
N GLU A 203 19.50 -15.05 24.62
CA GLU A 203 20.24 -13.84 24.23
C GLU A 203 21.69 -14.14 23.80
N ALA A 204 22.37 -15.11 24.42
CA ALA A 204 23.74 -15.47 24.08
C ALA A 204 23.84 -16.14 22.69
N ALA A 205 22.92 -17.05 22.39
CA ALA A 205 22.83 -17.70 21.08
C ALA A 205 22.52 -16.67 19.98
N VAL A 206 21.55 -15.78 20.23
CA VAL A 206 21.19 -14.70 19.30
C VAL A 206 22.36 -13.72 19.12
N THR A 207 23.09 -13.40 20.18
CA THR A 207 24.28 -12.54 20.10
C THR A 207 25.33 -13.13 19.16
N LYS A 208 25.69 -14.41 19.35
CA LYS A 208 26.65 -15.12 18.49
C LYS A 208 26.19 -15.15 17.03
N LEU A 209 24.90 -15.38 16.78
CA LEU A 209 24.32 -15.37 15.43
C LEU A 209 24.42 -13.99 14.78
N LEU A 210 24.07 -12.93 15.51
CA LEU A 210 24.11 -11.56 15.01
C LEU A 210 25.54 -11.05 14.80
N ASP A 211 26.52 -11.49 15.61
CA ASP A 211 27.93 -11.19 15.40
C ASP A 211 28.41 -11.77 14.07
N ARG A 212 28.07 -13.03 13.79
CA ARG A 212 28.38 -13.65 12.49
C ARG A 212 27.73 -12.90 11.33
N TYR A 213 26.49 -12.44 11.48
CA TYR A 213 25.83 -11.62 10.46
C TYR A 213 26.48 -10.25 10.27
N GLN A 214 27.00 -9.65 11.33
CA GLN A 214 27.72 -8.38 11.24
C GLN A 214 29.03 -8.55 10.45
N GLU A 215 29.76 -9.63 10.67
CA GLU A 215 30.96 -9.99 9.90
C GLU A 215 30.66 -10.13 8.40
N LEU A 216 29.50 -10.73 8.07
CA LEU A 216 29.03 -10.93 6.70
C LEU A 216 28.37 -9.66 6.10
N GLY A 217 28.40 -8.53 6.81
CA GLY A 217 27.88 -7.25 6.31
C GLY A 217 26.36 -7.16 6.22
N VAL A 218 25.62 -7.98 6.97
CA VAL A 218 24.15 -7.96 7.00
C VAL A 218 23.65 -6.60 7.51
N LYS A 219 22.72 -5.98 6.77
CA LYS A 219 22.06 -4.73 7.15
C LYS A 219 20.57 -4.87 7.47
N ARG A 220 19.93 -5.92 6.94
CA ARG A 220 18.47 -6.11 7.00
C ARG A 220 18.15 -7.54 7.39
N LEU A 221 17.17 -7.69 8.28
CA LEU A 221 16.60 -8.98 8.63
C LEU A 221 15.12 -9.04 8.27
N LEU A 222 14.68 -10.24 7.97
CA LEU A 222 13.31 -10.65 7.76
C LEU A 222 12.93 -11.67 8.84
N PHE A 223 11.63 -11.94 8.93
CA PHE A 223 11.12 -12.95 9.85
C PHE A 223 10.29 -13.99 9.11
N GLU A 224 10.35 -15.22 9.60
CA GLU A 224 9.55 -16.36 9.17
C GLU A 224 8.46 -16.66 10.19
N GLY A 225 7.29 -17.11 9.72
CA GLY A 225 6.15 -17.41 10.57
C GLY A 225 5.35 -16.18 11.02
N GLU A 226 4.63 -16.32 12.14
CA GLU A 226 3.64 -15.33 12.61
C GLU A 226 4.21 -14.21 13.50
N SER A 227 5.44 -14.34 13.99
CA SER A 227 6.02 -13.43 14.99
C SER A 227 7.48 -13.08 14.68
N VAL A 228 7.96 -11.99 15.28
CA VAL A 228 9.39 -11.63 15.26
C VAL A 228 10.15 -12.42 16.33
N LYS A 229 11.47 -12.60 16.15
CA LYS A 229 12.34 -13.27 17.12
C LYS A 229 12.19 -12.65 18.52
N GLY A 230 11.98 -13.48 19.52
CA GLY A 230 11.78 -13.10 20.91
C GLY A 230 10.37 -12.61 21.25
N PHE A 231 9.36 -12.80 20.40
CA PHE A 231 7.99 -12.37 20.72
C PHE A 231 7.33 -13.28 21.76
N ASN A 232 7.48 -14.59 21.64
CA ASN A 232 6.79 -15.55 22.50
C ASN A 232 7.17 -15.41 23.98
N ASP A 233 8.42 -15.00 24.27
CA ASP A 233 8.92 -14.82 25.64
C ASP A 233 8.92 -13.34 26.11
N ASP A 234 8.38 -12.41 25.30
CA ASP A 234 8.48 -10.96 25.57
C ASP A 234 7.75 -10.53 26.84
N ALA A 235 6.68 -11.24 27.21
CA ALA A 235 5.89 -10.94 28.40
C ALA A 235 6.71 -11.07 29.70
N ASP A 236 7.59 -12.06 29.76
CA ASP A 236 8.38 -12.38 30.96
C ASP A 236 9.80 -11.83 30.89
N LEU A 237 10.43 -11.89 29.70
CA LEU A 237 11.85 -11.61 29.51
C LEU A 237 12.13 -10.25 28.86
N ASN A 238 11.12 -9.51 28.39
CA ASN A 238 11.29 -8.33 27.55
C ASN A 238 12.24 -8.59 26.35
N SER A 239 12.21 -9.81 25.81
CA SER A 239 13.11 -10.32 24.78
C SER A 239 13.10 -9.50 23.49
N ILE A 240 11.99 -8.85 23.11
CA ILE A 240 11.98 -7.94 21.94
C ILE A 240 12.86 -6.72 22.21
N THR A 241 12.89 -6.23 23.45
CA THR A 241 13.70 -5.07 23.84
C THR A 241 15.18 -5.42 23.84
N ALA A 242 15.53 -6.60 24.38
CA ALA A 242 16.88 -7.14 24.31
C ALA A 242 17.34 -7.31 22.85
N PHE A 243 16.51 -7.96 22.03
CA PHE A 243 16.78 -8.17 20.61
C PHE A 243 16.94 -6.85 19.84
N ALA A 244 16.07 -5.86 20.08
CA ALA A 244 16.19 -4.54 19.47
C ALA A 244 17.51 -3.84 19.84
N GLY A 245 17.94 -3.97 21.09
CA GLY A 245 19.23 -3.47 21.56
C GLY A 245 20.41 -4.12 20.82
N LEU A 246 20.36 -5.44 20.61
CA LEU A 246 21.38 -6.17 19.86
C LEU A 246 21.45 -5.74 18.39
N LEU A 247 20.31 -5.51 17.74
CA LEU A 247 20.24 -5.02 16.36
C LEU A 247 20.76 -3.58 16.23
N LYS A 248 20.35 -2.68 17.14
CA LYS A 248 20.81 -1.28 17.17
C LYS A 248 22.33 -1.17 17.31
N LYS A 249 22.94 -1.94 18.22
CA LYS A 249 24.39 -1.97 18.43
C LYS A 249 25.16 -2.33 17.14
N ARG A 250 24.56 -3.11 16.25
CA ARG A 250 25.18 -3.60 15.02
C ARG A 250 24.72 -2.83 13.78
N GLY A 251 23.88 -1.80 13.94
CA GLY A 251 23.34 -1.01 12.83
C GLY A 251 22.44 -1.81 11.87
N MET A 252 21.81 -2.87 12.37
CA MET A 252 20.92 -3.73 11.59
C MET A 252 19.47 -3.24 11.70
N GLY A 253 18.77 -3.22 10.57
CA GLY A 253 17.34 -2.91 10.48
C GLY A 253 16.51 -4.13 10.11
N ILE A 254 15.21 -3.92 9.98
CA ILE A 254 14.27 -4.98 9.59
C ILE A 254 13.57 -4.64 8.26
N ALA A 255 12.93 -5.62 7.65
CA ALA A 255 12.14 -5.44 6.44
C ALA A 255 10.67 -5.80 6.66
N ALA A 256 9.78 -4.88 6.28
CA ALA A 256 8.32 -5.06 6.37
C ALA A 256 7.78 -5.60 5.05
N ILE A 257 7.18 -6.79 5.09
CA ILE A 257 6.59 -7.44 3.92
C ILE A 257 5.27 -6.76 3.57
N GLU A 258 5.12 -6.34 2.31
CA GLU A 258 3.89 -5.74 1.79
C GLU A 258 2.80 -6.81 1.54
N ASN A 259 1.53 -6.40 1.54
CA ASN A 259 0.36 -7.22 1.19
C ASN A 259 0.05 -8.40 2.13
N ILE A 260 0.69 -8.50 3.29
CA ILE A 260 0.24 -9.40 4.36
C ILE A 260 -0.95 -8.78 5.12
N LYS A 261 -1.94 -9.62 5.49
CA LYS A 261 -3.18 -9.16 6.16
C LYS A 261 -2.90 -8.42 7.47
N ALA A 262 -1.90 -8.90 8.21
CA ALA A 262 -1.36 -8.27 9.39
C ALA A 262 0.15 -8.48 9.40
N GLN A 263 0.88 -7.48 9.89
CA GLN A 263 2.31 -7.66 10.17
C GLN A 263 2.50 -8.70 11.28
N GLN A 264 3.68 -9.32 11.30
CA GLN A 264 4.05 -10.31 12.30
C GLN A 264 3.90 -9.75 13.73
N LYS A 265 3.51 -10.60 14.66
CA LYS A 265 3.35 -10.26 16.08
C LYS A 265 4.69 -9.73 16.62
N GLY A 266 4.63 -8.63 17.37
CA GLY A 266 5.83 -7.92 17.88
C GLY A 266 6.53 -6.99 16.90
N PHE A 267 6.23 -7.05 15.59
CA PHE A 267 6.93 -6.24 14.57
C PHE A 267 6.82 -4.74 14.83
N ASN A 268 5.64 -4.24 15.20
CA ASN A 268 5.44 -2.81 15.47
C ASN A 268 6.23 -2.31 16.69
N LYS A 269 6.35 -3.15 17.75
CA LYS A 269 7.15 -2.84 18.94
C LYS A 269 8.63 -2.80 18.57
N LEU A 270 9.11 -3.81 17.83
CA LEU A 270 10.48 -3.89 17.35
C LEU A 270 10.83 -2.69 16.43
N ALA A 271 9.98 -2.38 15.45
CA ALA A 271 10.16 -1.24 14.55
C ALA A 271 10.27 0.10 15.30
N PHE A 272 9.45 0.31 16.33
CA PHE A 272 9.53 1.49 17.19
C PHE A 272 10.86 1.53 17.96
N LEU A 273 11.27 0.41 18.56
CA LEU A 273 12.53 0.32 19.29
C LEU A 273 13.77 0.45 18.40
N LEU A 274 13.65 0.21 17.09
CA LEU A 274 14.70 0.41 16.08
C LEU A 274 14.67 1.81 15.44
N ASP A 275 13.94 2.77 16.02
CA ASP A 275 13.76 4.13 15.47
C ASP A 275 13.26 4.11 14.01
N TYR A 276 12.43 3.13 13.68
CA TYR A 276 11.91 2.91 12.33
C TYR A 276 12.97 2.67 11.26
N ASN A 277 14.12 2.09 11.62
CA ASN A 277 15.08 1.51 10.67
C ASN A 277 14.46 0.27 9.97
N VAL A 278 13.46 0.53 9.13
CA VAL A 278 12.63 -0.45 8.44
C VAL A 278 12.61 -0.13 6.95
N THR A 279 12.79 -1.16 6.14
CA THR A 279 12.65 -1.04 4.69
C THR A 279 11.44 -1.84 4.23
N ARG A 280 10.73 -1.34 3.21
CA ARG A 280 9.58 -2.05 2.66
C ARG A 280 9.99 -3.04 1.59
N LEU A 281 9.40 -4.21 1.67
CA LEU A 281 9.66 -5.35 0.81
C LEU A 281 8.41 -5.77 0.04
N TYR A 282 8.54 -5.89 -1.28
CA TYR A 282 7.51 -6.50 -2.14
C TYR A 282 7.92 -7.93 -2.44
N SER A 283 7.11 -8.90 -2.03
CA SER A 283 7.32 -10.31 -2.34
C SER A 283 6.52 -10.72 -3.56
N LEU A 284 7.20 -11.18 -4.61
CA LEU A 284 6.56 -11.85 -5.74
C LEU A 284 6.17 -13.26 -5.30
N SER A 285 4.88 -13.62 -5.33
CA SER A 285 4.45 -14.96 -4.97
C SER A 285 4.91 -15.99 -6.01
N GLU A 286 5.04 -17.24 -5.59
CA GLU A 286 5.37 -18.39 -6.46
C GLU A 286 4.40 -18.53 -7.66
N GLY A 287 3.11 -18.24 -7.46
CA GLY A 287 2.14 -18.26 -8.56
C GLY A 287 2.34 -17.12 -9.56
N ASP A 288 2.80 -15.97 -9.09
CA ASP A 288 3.04 -14.78 -9.93
C ASP A 288 4.40 -14.83 -10.63
N SER A 289 5.34 -15.70 -10.21
CA SER A 289 6.63 -15.88 -10.89
C SER A 289 6.51 -16.52 -12.27
N ALA A 290 5.36 -17.12 -12.60
CA ALA A 290 5.04 -17.65 -13.92
C ALA A 290 4.35 -16.62 -14.86
N LEU A 291 4.13 -15.38 -14.40
CA LEU A 291 3.59 -14.33 -15.26
C LEU A 291 4.56 -13.94 -16.38
N PRO A 292 4.10 -13.35 -17.49
CA PRO A 292 4.98 -12.92 -18.57
C PRO A 292 6.09 -11.97 -18.06
N PRO A 293 7.35 -12.10 -18.56
CA PRO A 293 8.50 -11.32 -18.09
C PRO A 293 8.23 -9.80 -18.05
N GLU A 294 7.62 -9.26 -19.11
CA GLU A 294 7.29 -7.83 -19.19
C GLU A 294 6.33 -7.39 -18.07
N THR A 295 5.38 -8.25 -17.69
CA THR A 295 4.43 -7.95 -16.61
C THR A 295 5.14 -7.93 -15.25
N ILE A 296 6.10 -8.83 -15.04
CA ILE A 296 6.93 -8.86 -13.82
C ILE A 296 7.81 -7.62 -13.76
N ALA A 297 8.51 -7.30 -14.85
CA ALA A 297 9.35 -6.11 -14.98
C ALA A 297 8.58 -4.82 -14.67
N ASP A 298 7.38 -4.65 -15.25
CA ASP A 298 6.51 -3.52 -14.98
C ASP A 298 6.08 -3.46 -13.51
N ARG A 299 5.71 -4.59 -12.90
CA ARG A 299 5.32 -4.64 -11.49
C ARG A 299 6.45 -4.20 -10.57
N PHE A 300 7.69 -4.61 -10.86
CA PHE A 300 8.87 -4.23 -10.08
C PHE A 300 9.21 -2.75 -10.23
N ALA A 301 9.22 -2.22 -11.45
CA ALA A 301 9.43 -0.80 -11.71
C ALA A 301 8.36 0.06 -11.02
N LEU A 302 7.09 -0.37 -11.03
CA LEU A 302 6.01 0.33 -10.33
C LEU A 302 6.11 0.20 -8.81
N ALA A 303 6.52 -0.95 -8.29
CA ALA A 303 6.68 -1.13 -6.85
C ALA A 303 7.70 -0.14 -6.29
N THR A 304 8.84 0.01 -6.94
CA THR A 304 9.93 0.90 -6.51
C THR A 304 9.55 2.37 -6.67
N LYS A 305 9.00 2.73 -7.83
CA LYS A 305 8.60 4.09 -8.18
C LYS A 305 7.34 4.56 -7.46
N ASP A 306 6.21 3.86 -7.63
CA ASP A 306 4.89 4.34 -7.20
C ASP A 306 4.56 3.99 -5.74
N ARG A 307 5.30 3.07 -5.12
CA ARG A 307 5.00 2.55 -3.77
C ARG A 307 6.19 2.60 -2.82
N ASN A 308 7.31 3.26 -3.17
CA ASN A 308 8.47 3.41 -2.28
C ASN A 308 9.04 2.06 -1.76
N ILE A 309 8.92 1.00 -2.55
CA ILE A 309 9.56 -0.28 -2.24
C ILE A 309 11.06 -0.16 -2.53
N ARG A 310 11.89 -0.72 -1.63
CA ARG A 310 13.35 -0.75 -1.80
C ARG A 310 13.91 -2.18 -1.75
N MET A 311 13.13 -3.16 -1.34
CA MET A 311 13.49 -4.58 -1.43
C MET A 311 12.47 -5.32 -2.28
N ILE A 312 12.92 -6.07 -3.28
CA ILE A 312 12.09 -6.96 -4.09
C ILE A 312 12.52 -8.38 -3.79
N TYR A 313 11.59 -9.18 -3.30
CA TYR A 313 11.83 -10.57 -2.94
C TYR A 313 11.29 -11.50 -4.03
N LEU A 314 12.16 -12.38 -4.50
CA LEU A 314 11.92 -13.30 -5.61
C LEU A 314 11.82 -14.72 -5.06
N ASN A 315 10.72 -15.39 -5.40
CA ASN A 315 10.50 -16.80 -5.11
C ASN A 315 10.43 -17.58 -6.43
N THR A 316 10.84 -18.84 -6.42
CA THR A 316 10.67 -19.76 -7.55
C THR A 316 10.07 -21.07 -7.06
N ILE A 317 9.26 -21.72 -7.89
CA ILE A 317 8.67 -23.02 -7.55
C ILE A 317 8.91 -24.05 -8.66
N PRO A 318 9.38 -25.26 -8.32
CA PRO A 318 9.36 -26.37 -9.26
C PRO A 318 7.91 -26.79 -9.56
N SER A 319 7.56 -26.84 -10.84
CA SER A 319 6.26 -27.22 -11.36
C SER A 319 6.39 -28.35 -12.38
N ARG A 320 5.38 -29.22 -12.42
CA ARG A 320 5.32 -30.34 -13.37
C ARG A 320 4.71 -29.88 -14.68
N ASP A 321 5.51 -29.90 -15.74
CA ASP A 321 5.03 -29.67 -17.11
C ASP A 321 4.65 -31.02 -17.72
N THR A 322 3.36 -31.37 -17.63
CA THR A 322 2.82 -32.63 -18.16
C THR A 322 2.91 -32.71 -19.68
N SER A 323 2.90 -31.57 -20.38
CA SER A 323 3.00 -31.52 -21.84
C SER A 323 4.39 -31.88 -22.34
N LYS A 324 5.43 -31.55 -21.55
CA LYS A 324 6.83 -31.83 -21.89
C LYS A 324 7.46 -32.93 -21.03
N ALA A 325 6.66 -33.59 -20.19
CA ALA A 325 7.08 -34.66 -19.27
C ALA A 325 8.34 -34.31 -18.45
N GLN A 326 8.44 -33.07 -17.97
CA GLN A 326 9.61 -32.58 -17.23
C GLN A 326 9.22 -31.65 -16.09
N ILE A 327 10.12 -31.52 -15.10
CA ILE A 327 9.98 -30.55 -14.02
C ILE A 327 10.69 -29.27 -14.43
N LYS A 328 9.96 -28.16 -14.43
CA LYS A 328 10.48 -26.82 -14.70
C LYS A 328 10.35 -25.94 -13.48
N ASP A 329 11.13 -24.88 -13.44
CA ASP A 329 11.00 -23.81 -12.47
C ASP A 329 10.78 -22.48 -13.20
N THR A 330 10.60 -21.41 -12.45
CA THR A 330 10.37 -20.06 -12.97
C THR A 330 11.64 -19.20 -13.01
N LEU A 331 12.81 -19.78 -12.76
CA LEU A 331 14.04 -19.01 -12.55
C LEU A 331 14.52 -18.32 -13.83
N GLU A 332 14.46 -19.02 -14.96
CA GLU A 332 14.73 -18.43 -16.29
C GLU A 332 13.79 -17.25 -16.57
N ASN A 333 12.48 -17.40 -16.29
CA ASN A 333 11.49 -16.35 -16.47
C ASN A 333 11.80 -15.11 -15.59
N LEU A 334 12.27 -15.33 -14.36
CA LEU A 334 12.70 -14.25 -13.48
C LEU A 334 13.95 -13.56 -14.00
N ILE A 335 14.98 -14.30 -14.42
CA ILE A 335 16.20 -13.74 -15.01
C ILE A 335 15.85 -12.86 -16.22
N THR A 336 15.07 -13.40 -17.17
CA THR A 336 14.55 -12.66 -18.33
C THR A 336 13.83 -11.38 -17.92
N SER A 337 12.96 -11.44 -16.91
CA SER A 337 12.23 -10.26 -16.43
C SER A 337 13.11 -9.17 -15.82
N LEU A 338 14.31 -9.51 -15.35
CA LEU A 338 15.25 -8.59 -14.75
C LEU A 338 16.22 -7.98 -15.78
N SER A 339 16.79 -8.82 -16.66
CA SER A 339 18.00 -8.49 -17.43
C SER A 339 17.82 -8.21 -18.92
N GLU A 340 16.71 -8.62 -19.55
CA GLU A 340 16.50 -8.35 -20.97
C GLU A 340 16.26 -6.85 -21.25
N PRO A 341 16.45 -6.37 -22.50
CA PRO A 341 16.13 -4.99 -22.87
C PRO A 341 14.66 -4.65 -22.51
N GLY A 342 14.46 -3.60 -21.72
CA GLY A 342 13.15 -3.27 -21.14
C GLY A 342 12.76 -4.08 -19.89
N GLY A 343 13.71 -4.81 -19.31
CA GLY A 343 13.61 -5.54 -18.05
C GLY A 343 13.54 -4.63 -16.83
N ALA A 344 13.36 -5.24 -15.65
CA ALA A 344 13.14 -4.51 -14.41
C ALA A 344 14.32 -3.61 -14.04
N VAL A 345 15.56 -4.08 -14.25
CA VAL A 345 16.78 -3.35 -13.86
C VAL A 345 16.88 -2.02 -14.61
N GLU A 346 16.82 -2.06 -15.95
CA GLU A 346 16.88 -0.87 -16.79
C GLU A 346 15.73 0.12 -16.48
N LYS A 347 14.52 -0.40 -16.27
CA LYS A 347 13.35 0.41 -15.88
C LYS A 347 13.53 1.06 -14.51
N ILE A 348 14.15 0.40 -13.54
CA ILE A 348 14.39 0.96 -12.21
C ILE A 348 15.48 2.03 -12.26
N GLU A 349 16.57 1.78 -13.00
CA GLU A 349 17.66 2.74 -13.18
C GLU A 349 17.23 4.00 -13.94
N SER A 350 16.45 3.85 -15.00
CA SER A 350 15.87 4.99 -15.74
C SER A 350 14.90 5.85 -14.90
N ASN A 351 14.35 5.29 -13.82
CA ASN A 351 13.57 6.05 -12.83
C ASN A 351 14.43 6.77 -11.77
N GLY A 352 15.77 6.71 -11.88
CA GLY A 352 16.72 7.40 -11.01
C GLY A 352 17.06 6.64 -9.72
N PHE A 353 16.81 5.33 -9.70
CA PHE A 353 17.24 4.44 -8.62
C PHE A 353 18.57 3.75 -8.99
N THR A 354 19.21 3.15 -7.99
CA THR A 354 20.47 2.39 -8.17
C THR A 354 20.32 1.03 -7.52
N LEU A 355 20.94 -0.01 -8.08
CA LEU A 355 20.96 -1.33 -7.47
C LEU A 355 21.99 -1.39 -6.34
N GLY A 356 21.60 -1.98 -5.20
CA GLY A 356 22.47 -2.15 -4.04
C GLY A 356 21.68 -2.52 -2.78
N GLN A 357 22.36 -2.68 -1.64
CA GLN A 357 21.70 -2.97 -0.37
C GLN A 357 20.69 -1.87 -0.01
N ALA A 358 19.50 -2.28 0.42
CA ALA A 358 18.41 -1.36 0.68
C ALA A 358 18.59 -0.64 2.02
N THR A 359 18.43 0.69 1.98
CA THR A 359 18.49 1.56 3.14
C THR A 359 17.08 1.93 3.61
N ALA A 360 16.94 2.24 4.91
CA ALA A 360 15.70 2.78 5.46
C ALA A 360 15.61 4.26 5.05
N PHE A 361 14.42 4.82 5.18
CA PHE A 361 14.28 6.27 5.04
C PHE A 361 14.89 6.96 6.25
N ASP A 362 15.55 8.09 5.99
CA ASP A 362 16.01 9.00 7.03
C ASP A 362 14.84 9.92 7.33
N VAL A 363 14.21 9.72 8.49
CA VAL A 363 13.04 10.51 8.89
C VAL A 363 13.49 11.93 9.17
N VAL A 364 13.05 12.87 8.33
CA VAL A 364 13.31 14.29 8.50
C VAL A 364 12.17 14.91 9.28
N ASP A 365 12.45 15.34 10.51
CA ASP A 365 11.50 16.08 11.35
C ASP A 365 12.06 17.46 11.70
N SER A 366 11.43 18.52 11.18
CA SER A 366 11.84 19.88 11.50
C SER A 366 11.45 20.27 12.94
N SER A 367 12.26 21.09 13.60
CA SER A 367 12.07 21.47 15.02
C SER A 367 10.73 22.17 15.31
N PHE A 368 10.15 22.85 14.30
CA PHE A 368 8.86 23.53 14.39
C PHE A 368 7.67 22.69 13.86
N GLN A 369 7.92 21.47 13.40
CA GLN A 369 6.91 20.60 12.77
C GLN A 369 5.68 20.40 13.67
N ARG A 370 5.86 20.28 14.99
CA ARG A 370 4.76 20.17 15.95
C ARG A 370 3.80 21.37 15.92
N TYR A 371 4.35 22.59 15.85
CA TYR A 371 3.55 23.82 15.79
C TYR A 371 2.83 23.94 14.45
N PHE A 372 3.53 23.64 13.35
CA PHE A 372 2.95 23.58 12.02
C PHE A 372 1.80 22.57 11.92
N LYS A 373 1.97 21.36 12.48
CA LYS A 373 0.91 20.35 12.57
C LYS A 373 -0.27 20.83 13.42
N LEU A 374 -0.03 21.52 14.54
CA LEU A 374 -1.12 22.09 15.36
C LEU A 374 -1.94 23.14 14.60
N ILE A 375 -1.30 24.05 13.89
CA ILE A 375 -1.99 25.05 13.06
C ILE A 375 -2.75 24.37 11.91
N ALA A 376 -2.17 23.33 11.32
CA ALA A 376 -2.83 22.51 10.31
C ALA A 376 -4.10 21.81 10.86
N VAL A 377 -4.07 21.30 12.10
CA VAL A 377 -5.25 20.73 12.77
C VAL A 377 -6.36 21.77 12.91
N ILE A 378 -6.04 22.97 13.37
CA ILE A 378 -7.03 24.06 13.52
C ILE A 378 -7.67 24.39 12.15
N GLY A 379 -6.86 24.45 11.09
CA GLY A 379 -7.31 24.64 9.71
C GLY A 379 -8.18 23.50 9.19
N ALA A 380 -7.81 22.24 9.46
CA ALA A 380 -8.58 21.06 9.06
C ALA A 380 -9.96 21.05 9.75
N VAL A 381 -10.02 21.36 11.05
CA VAL A 381 -11.29 21.49 11.78
C VAL A 381 -12.13 22.65 11.24
N ALA A 382 -11.51 23.76 10.83
CA ALA A 382 -12.21 24.86 10.16
C ALA A 382 -12.84 24.44 8.83
N MET A 383 -12.16 23.61 8.02
CA MET A 383 -12.72 23.04 6.79
C MET A 383 -13.93 22.14 7.06
N VAL A 384 -13.85 21.30 8.11
CA VAL A 384 -14.98 20.46 8.54
C VAL A 384 -16.17 21.31 9.02
N ALA A 385 -15.89 22.37 9.79
CA ALA A 385 -16.93 23.30 10.23
C ALA A 385 -17.58 24.06 9.06
N LEU A 386 -16.81 24.40 8.01
CA LEU A 386 -17.34 24.99 6.78
C LEU A 386 -18.32 24.04 6.06
N LEU A 387 -18.00 22.74 5.97
CA LEU A 387 -18.93 21.75 5.44
C LEU A 387 -20.26 21.79 6.21
N VAL A 388 -20.21 21.66 7.53
CA VAL A 388 -21.40 21.69 8.39
C VAL A 388 -22.17 23.00 8.20
N SER A 389 -21.47 24.13 8.12
CA SER A 389 -22.06 25.45 7.92
C SER A 389 -22.90 25.55 6.64
N TYR A 390 -22.50 24.87 5.56
CA TYR A 390 -23.24 24.91 4.30
C TYR A 390 -24.54 24.12 4.32
N PHE A 391 -24.65 23.09 5.18
CA PHE A 391 -25.90 22.36 5.41
C PHE A 391 -26.75 23.01 6.51
N ILE A 392 -26.12 23.41 7.62
CA ILE A 392 -26.77 23.90 8.83
C ILE A 392 -26.04 25.15 9.33
N PRO A 393 -26.40 26.36 8.84
CA PRO A 393 -25.64 27.59 9.12
C PRO A 393 -25.53 27.95 10.60
N TRP A 394 -26.51 27.63 11.45
CA TRP A 394 -26.49 28.01 12.86
C TRP A 394 -25.49 27.19 13.71
N LEU A 395 -25.02 26.05 13.19
CA LEU A 395 -24.02 25.19 13.83
C LEU A 395 -22.58 25.59 13.50
N THR A 396 -22.34 26.65 12.73
CA THR A 396 -21.00 26.99 12.22
C THR A 396 -19.94 27.12 13.34
N LEU A 397 -20.14 28.03 14.30
CA LEU A 397 -19.20 28.20 15.42
C LEU A 397 -19.24 27.03 16.42
N PRO A 398 -20.41 26.49 16.81
CA PRO A 398 -20.46 25.29 17.65
C PRO A 398 -19.69 24.11 17.07
N ALA A 399 -19.86 23.81 15.77
CA ALA A 399 -19.16 22.71 15.10
C ALA A 399 -17.64 22.92 15.09
N TRP A 400 -17.17 24.16 14.94
CA TRP A 400 -15.75 24.48 15.01
C TRP A 400 -15.19 24.30 16.42
N VAL A 401 -15.84 24.88 17.44
CA VAL A 401 -15.41 24.77 18.84
C VAL A 401 -15.46 23.33 19.34
N LEU A 402 -16.57 22.62 19.10
CA LEU A 402 -16.71 21.20 19.45
C LEU A 402 -15.72 20.34 18.67
N GLY A 403 -15.43 20.69 17.41
CA GLY A 403 -14.42 20.01 16.60
C GLY A 403 -13.02 20.17 17.19
N LEU A 404 -12.66 21.35 17.69
CA LEU A 404 -11.37 21.60 18.35
C LEU A 404 -11.27 20.84 19.68
N VAL A 405 -12.30 20.92 20.53
CA VAL A 405 -12.34 20.22 21.81
C VAL A 405 -12.31 18.70 21.61
N GLY A 406 -13.11 18.18 20.67
CA GLY A 406 -13.13 16.77 20.31
C GLY A 406 -11.79 16.29 19.75
N SER A 407 -11.16 17.11 18.91
CA SER A 407 -9.82 16.84 18.37
C SER A 407 -8.75 16.79 19.46
N ALA A 408 -8.76 17.76 20.40
CA ALA A 408 -7.86 17.77 21.54
C ALA A 408 -8.07 16.55 22.45
N GLY A 409 -9.32 16.20 22.75
CA GLY A 409 -9.64 15.02 23.56
C GLY A 409 -9.19 13.72 22.88
N LEU A 410 -9.46 13.56 21.58
CA LEU A 410 -9.09 12.36 20.84
C LEU A 410 -7.56 12.23 20.68
N MET A 411 -6.85 13.35 20.53
CA MET A 411 -5.39 13.38 20.49
C MET A 411 -4.77 12.90 21.81
N LEU A 412 -5.41 13.15 22.96
CA LEU A 412 -4.95 12.69 24.27
C LEU A 412 -5.27 11.21 24.54
N ILE A 413 -6.42 10.71 24.06
CA ILE A 413 -6.90 9.34 24.36
C ILE A 413 -6.41 8.32 23.32
N LYS A 414 -6.54 8.62 22.02
CA LYS A 414 -6.17 7.74 20.90
C LYS A 414 -5.57 8.54 19.75
N PRO A 415 -4.26 8.88 19.81
CA PRO A 415 -3.58 9.71 18.82
C PRO A 415 -3.74 9.21 17.37
N GLN A 416 -3.62 7.90 17.15
CA GLN A 416 -3.73 7.30 15.82
C GLN A 416 -5.16 7.42 15.26
N LEU A 417 -6.16 7.24 16.11
CA LEU A 417 -7.57 7.42 15.71
C LEU A 417 -7.85 8.89 15.39
N PHE A 418 -7.26 9.82 16.15
CA PHE A 418 -7.35 11.25 15.88
C PHE A 418 -6.81 11.61 14.49
N GLU A 419 -5.58 11.19 14.18
CA GLU A 419 -4.95 11.47 12.88
C GLU A 419 -5.79 10.94 11.72
N GLN A 420 -6.23 9.68 11.80
CA GLN A 420 -7.04 9.05 10.75
C GLN A 420 -8.44 9.70 10.62
N ALA A 421 -9.12 9.96 11.73
CA ALA A 421 -10.46 10.52 11.72
C ALA A 421 -10.48 11.95 11.18
N LEU A 422 -9.54 12.79 11.60
CA LEU A 422 -9.47 14.17 11.11
C LEU A 422 -9.01 14.24 9.65
N ALA A 423 -8.06 13.38 9.24
CA ALA A 423 -7.62 13.29 7.85
C ALA A 423 -8.77 12.85 6.93
N LEU A 424 -9.56 11.85 7.37
CA LEU A 424 -10.76 11.42 6.65
C LEU A 424 -11.81 12.53 6.59
N ALA A 425 -12.07 13.21 7.71
CA ALA A 425 -13.06 14.28 7.79
C ALA A 425 -12.70 15.46 6.87
N VAL A 426 -11.43 15.90 6.85
CA VAL A 426 -11.00 16.99 5.96
C VAL A 426 -10.98 16.55 4.49
N ALA A 427 -10.58 15.31 4.21
CA ALA A 427 -10.57 14.74 2.86
C ALA A 427 -11.98 14.58 2.27
N ILE A 428 -12.99 14.35 3.09
CA ILE A 428 -14.41 14.38 2.68
C ILE A 428 -14.89 15.84 2.55
N SER A 429 -14.52 16.70 3.50
CA SER A 429 -15.06 18.05 3.62
C SER A 429 -14.65 18.96 2.47
N ALA A 430 -13.36 19.01 2.10
CA ALA A 430 -12.90 19.93 1.05
C ALA A 430 -13.54 19.70 -0.33
N PRO A 431 -13.53 18.47 -0.91
CA PRO A 431 -14.18 18.23 -2.20
C PRO A 431 -15.70 18.42 -2.12
N THR A 432 -16.34 18.11 -0.99
CA THR A 432 -17.78 18.35 -0.80
C THR A 432 -18.08 19.85 -0.76
N VAL A 433 -17.33 20.62 0.01
CA VAL A 433 -17.45 22.09 0.07
C VAL A 433 -17.21 22.71 -1.30
N ALA A 434 -16.18 22.26 -2.02
CA ALA A 434 -15.87 22.72 -3.37
C ALA A 434 -17.06 22.53 -4.32
N MET A 435 -17.64 21.33 -4.32
CA MET A 435 -18.80 21.00 -5.15
C MET A 435 -20.07 21.76 -4.73
N ILE A 436 -20.32 21.94 -3.43
CA ILE A 436 -21.44 22.77 -2.94
C ILE A 436 -21.32 24.20 -3.45
N LEU A 437 -20.12 24.79 -3.37
CA LEU A 437 -19.86 26.13 -3.89
C LEU A 437 -20.03 26.18 -5.41
N ALA A 438 -19.63 25.13 -6.12
CA ALA A 438 -19.85 25.00 -7.55
C ALA A 438 -21.36 25.01 -7.91
N VAL A 439 -22.15 24.18 -7.23
CA VAL A 439 -23.62 24.11 -7.39
C VAL A 439 -24.28 25.44 -7.03
N ARG A 440 -23.87 26.09 -5.93
CA ARG A 440 -24.38 27.42 -5.56
C ARG A 440 -24.12 28.44 -6.66
N LYS A 441 -22.92 28.44 -7.25
CA LYS A 441 -22.58 29.39 -8.30
C LYS A 441 -23.40 29.18 -9.57
N ILE A 442 -23.66 27.91 -9.89
CA ILE A 442 -24.56 27.53 -10.99
C ILE A 442 -25.99 27.96 -10.69
N ASN A 443 -26.46 27.87 -9.44
CA ASN A 443 -27.80 28.34 -9.07
C ASN A 443 -27.94 29.87 -9.10
N GLU A 444 -26.87 30.62 -8.79
CA GLU A 444 -26.86 32.09 -8.88
C GLU A 444 -26.94 32.59 -10.33
N LYS A 445 -26.26 31.91 -11.26
CA LYS A 445 -26.09 32.37 -12.65
C LYS A 445 -26.87 31.56 -13.69
N GLY A 446 -27.44 30.44 -13.29
CA GLY A 446 -28.23 29.54 -14.14
C GLY A 446 -29.73 29.84 -14.07
N PRO A 447 -30.57 28.95 -14.63
CA PRO A 447 -32.01 29.16 -14.67
C PRO A 447 -32.58 29.26 -13.23
N PRO A 448 -33.48 30.24 -12.97
CA PRO A 448 -33.95 30.53 -11.62
C PRO A 448 -34.70 29.34 -11.01
N LEU A 449 -34.50 29.16 -9.69
CA LEU A 449 -35.12 28.07 -8.93
C LEU A 449 -36.62 28.30 -8.64
N ARG A 450 -37.08 29.56 -8.73
CA ARG A 450 -38.48 29.97 -8.53
C ARG A 450 -38.97 30.73 -9.77
N ALA A 451 -40.27 30.61 -10.07
CA ALA A 451 -40.96 31.02 -11.29
C ALA A 451 -41.04 32.56 -11.56
N ASN A 452 -40.10 33.37 -11.07
CA ASN A 452 -39.97 34.75 -11.56
C ASN A 452 -39.08 34.74 -12.80
N SER A 453 -39.72 34.51 -13.94
CA SER A 453 -39.15 34.32 -15.28
C SER A 453 -38.69 35.61 -15.98
N LEU A 454 -38.88 36.78 -15.38
CA LEU A 454 -38.81 38.06 -16.11
C LEU A 454 -37.39 38.57 -16.47
N THR A 455 -36.31 37.96 -15.98
CA THR A 455 -34.94 38.48 -16.18
C THR A 455 -33.86 37.45 -16.52
N TYR A 456 -34.20 36.17 -16.71
CA TYR A 456 -33.19 35.16 -17.05
C TYR A 456 -32.94 35.08 -18.56
N ALA A 457 -31.81 35.64 -19.00
CA ALA A 457 -31.29 35.45 -20.36
C ALA A 457 -30.24 34.32 -20.37
N VAL A 458 -30.43 33.34 -21.25
CA VAL A 458 -29.46 32.24 -21.43
C VAL A 458 -28.14 32.83 -21.95
N MET A 459 -27.06 32.61 -21.19
CA MET A 459 -25.73 33.07 -21.57
C MET A 459 -25.27 32.46 -22.91
N THR A 460 -24.45 33.20 -23.66
CA THR A 460 -23.83 32.69 -24.89
C THR A 460 -22.99 31.44 -24.61
N PRO A 461 -22.85 30.51 -25.58
CA PRO A 461 -22.08 29.28 -25.39
C PRO A 461 -20.64 29.54 -24.91
N GLN A 462 -19.97 30.56 -25.44
CA GLN A 462 -18.62 30.96 -25.02
C GLN A 462 -18.56 31.38 -23.55
N ARG A 463 -19.53 32.19 -23.08
CA ARG A 463 -19.59 32.63 -21.68
C ARG A 463 -19.91 31.47 -20.73
N ARG A 464 -20.77 30.54 -21.14
CA ARG A 464 -21.07 29.32 -20.37
C ARG A 464 -19.82 28.46 -20.21
N LEU A 465 -19.08 28.25 -21.31
CA LEU A 465 -17.84 27.49 -21.29
C LEU A 465 -16.81 28.16 -20.36
N ALA A 466 -16.58 29.47 -20.52
CA ALA A 466 -15.65 30.21 -19.65
C ALA A 466 -16.03 30.09 -18.15
N HIS A 467 -17.32 30.20 -17.82
CA HIS A 467 -17.78 30.01 -16.45
C HIS A 467 -17.62 28.58 -15.94
N SER A 468 -17.85 27.56 -16.78
CA SER A 468 -17.59 26.16 -16.42
C SER A 468 -16.12 25.88 -16.17
N LEU A 469 -15.22 26.45 -16.97
CA LEU A 469 -13.77 26.29 -16.81
C LEU A 469 -13.26 26.97 -15.53
N VAL A 470 -13.71 28.20 -15.25
CA VAL A 470 -13.38 28.88 -13.99
C VAL A 470 -13.92 28.08 -12.79
N LEU A 471 -15.11 27.52 -12.91
CA LEU A 471 -15.69 26.68 -11.86
C LEU A 471 -14.88 25.41 -11.65
N TYR A 472 -14.42 24.77 -12.73
CA TYR A 472 -13.58 23.58 -12.69
C TYR A 472 -12.27 23.83 -11.95
N VAL A 473 -11.54 24.90 -12.32
CA VAL A 473 -10.28 25.27 -11.66
C VAL A 473 -10.51 25.62 -10.18
N LYS A 474 -11.51 26.44 -9.87
CA LYS A 474 -11.82 26.80 -8.47
C LYS A 474 -12.20 25.59 -7.62
N THR A 475 -12.99 24.67 -8.18
CA THR A 475 -13.38 23.45 -7.48
C THR A 475 -12.17 22.57 -7.23
N ALA A 476 -11.30 22.39 -8.23
CA ALA A 476 -10.06 21.63 -8.09
C ALA A 476 -9.14 22.23 -7.02
N LEU A 477 -8.92 23.55 -7.02
CA LEU A 477 -8.09 24.23 -6.01
C LEU A 477 -8.63 24.06 -4.58
N ILE A 478 -9.94 24.19 -4.39
CA ILE A 478 -10.55 24.00 -3.07
C ILE A 478 -10.45 22.53 -2.64
N SER A 479 -10.70 21.57 -3.54
CA SER A 479 -10.52 20.14 -3.22
C SER A 479 -9.07 19.82 -2.84
N LEU A 480 -8.09 20.33 -3.61
CA LEU A 480 -6.66 20.14 -3.34
C LEU A 480 -6.20 20.78 -2.03
N SER A 481 -6.93 21.75 -1.48
CA SER A 481 -6.59 22.32 -0.16
C SER A 481 -6.63 21.29 0.97
N ALA A 482 -7.35 20.16 0.81
CA ALA A 482 -7.28 19.04 1.76
C ALA A 482 -5.94 18.31 1.75
N VAL A 483 -5.20 18.32 0.63
CA VAL A 483 -4.00 17.49 0.45
C VAL A 483 -2.91 17.81 1.48
N PRO A 484 -2.51 19.09 1.68
CA PRO A 484 -1.53 19.41 2.72
C PRO A 484 -1.98 18.99 4.12
N PHE A 485 -3.28 19.12 4.45
CA PHE A 485 -3.81 18.66 5.73
C PHE A 485 -3.70 17.14 5.89
N VAL A 486 -4.09 16.37 4.88
CA VAL A 486 -4.00 14.90 4.91
C VAL A 486 -2.54 14.46 5.10
N ILE A 487 -1.61 15.07 4.37
CA ILE A 487 -0.18 14.77 4.50
C ILE A 487 0.33 15.14 5.89
N ALA A 488 0.02 16.32 6.41
CA ALA A 488 0.50 16.78 7.72
C ALA A 488 -0.07 15.94 8.88
N LEU A 489 -1.33 15.49 8.77
CA LEU A 489 -1.97 14.63 9.77
C LEU A 489 -1.38 13.21 9.74
N LEU A 490 -1.05 12.71 8.55
CA LEU A 490 -0.57 11.35 8.33
C LEU A 490 0.94 11.29 8.03
N ASN A 491 1.71 12.25 8.55
CA ASN A 491 3.16 12.36 8.30
C ASN A 491 4.01 11.33 9.04
N ASN A 492 3.44 10.64 10.05
CA ASN A 492 4.21 9.67 10.82
C ASN A 492 4.74 8.54 9.91
N ILE A 493 6.03 8.23 10.03
CA ILE A 493 6.72 7.22 9.21
C ILE A 493 6.03 5.85 9.22
N THR A 494 5.30 5.51 10.29
CA THR A 494 4.50 4.28 10.38
C THR A 494 3.48 4.11 9.26
N TYR A 495 2.93 5.21 8.71
CA TYR A 495 2.00 5.13 7.58
C TYR A 495 2.72 4.92 6.25
N SER A 496 3.89 5.55 6.07
CA SER A 496 4.73 5.35 4.87
C SER A 496 5.26 3.90 4.81
N LEU A 497 5.63 3.36 5.98
CA LEU A 497 6.04 1.97 6.19
C LEU A 497 4.88 0.96 6.15
N VAL A 498 3.62 1.42 6.09
CA VAL A 498 2.40 0.58 6.09
C VAL A 498 2.26 -0.28 7.36
N LEU A 499 2.95 0.09 8.45
CA LEU A 499 2.73 -0.47 9.78
C LEU A 499 1.34 -0.10 10.30
N ASN A 500 0.92 1.11 9.97
CA ASN A 500 -0.45 1.59 10.14
C ASN A 500 -1.07 1.84 8.77
N GLN A 501 -2.26 1.30 8.54
CA GLN A 501 -3.03 1.56 7.32
C GLN A 501 -4.09 2.63 7.56
N PHE A 502 -4.28 3.51 6.58
CA PHE A 502 -5.37 4.47 6.61
C PHE A 502 -6.72 3.75 6.45
N ARG A 503 -7.53 3.76 7.51
CA ARG A 503 -8.87 3.17 7.53
C ARG A 503 -9.89 4.24 7.18
N GLY A 504 -10.68 4.00 6.13
CA GLY A 504 -11.76 4.92 5.72
C GLY A 504 -11.83 5.25 4.24
N VAL A 505 -10.97 4.66 3.40
CA VAL A 505 -10.98 4.86 1.93
C VAL A 505 -12.38 4.63 1.33
N SER A 506 -13.08 3.57 1.75
CA SER A 506 -14.46 3.31 1.30
C SER A 506 -15.43 4.43 1.67
N LEU A 507 -15.30 5.01 2.87
CA LEU A 507 -16.13 6.14 3.30
C LEU A 507 -15.78 7.42 2.52
N LEU A 508 -14.49 7.64 2.23
CA LEU A 508 -14.03 8.77 1.41
C LEU A 508 -14.60 8.70 -0.02
N HIS A 509 -14.77 7.50 -0.57
CA HIS A 509 -15.41 7.31 -1.88
C HIS A 509 -16.93 7.47 -1.86
N LEU A 510 -17.61 7.21 -0.74
CA LEU A 510 -19.07 7.26 -0.65
C LEU A 510 -19.60 8.61 -0.13
N ALA A 511 -19.00 9.15 0.94
CA ALA A 511 -19.54 10.28 1.68
C ALA A 511 -19.66 11.57 0.87
N PRO A 512 -18.66 12.00 0.07
CA PRO A 512 -18.82 13.19 -0.77
C PRO A 512 -19.94 13.03 -1.81
N ILE A 513 -20.10 11.85 -2.40
CA ILE A 513 -21.18 11.56 -3.35
C ILE A 513 -22.53 11.70 -2.65
N ALA A 514 -22.70 11.04 -1.50
CA ALA A 514 -23.93 11.08 -0.72
C ALA A 514 -24.28 12.50 -0.25
N LEU A 515 -23.30 13.24 0.29
CA LEU A 515 -23.50 14.61 0.77
C LEU A 515 -23.87 15.56 -0.38
N ILE A 516 -23.24 15.43 -1.55
CA ILE A 516 -23.62 16.24 -2.73
C ILE A 516 -24.98 15.84 -3.28
N ALA A 517 -25.32 14.56 -3.30
CA ALA A 517 -26.65 14.10 -3.68
C ALA A 517 -27.73 14.73 -2.78
N VAL A 518 -27.54 14.63 -1.46
CA VAL A 518 -28.42 15.24 -0.46
C VAL A 518 -28.51 16.75 -0.67
N TYR A 519 -27.39 17.44 -0.86
CA TYR A 519 -27.38 18.89 -1.07
C TYR A 519 -28.13 19.30 -2.35
N VAL A 520 -27.89 18.64 -3.48
CA VAL A 520 -28.55 18.96 -4.76
C VAL A 520 -30.05 18.67 -4.67
N LEU A 521 -30.45 17.56 -4.03
CA LEU A 521 -31.86 17.21 -3.85
C LEU A 521 -32.60 18.22 -2.96
N LEU A 522 -32.02 18.59 -1.82
CA LEU A 522 -32.65 19.51 -0.85
C LEU A 522 -32.71 20.97 -1.33
N TYR A 523 -31.67 21.44 -2.04
CA TYR A 523 -31.55 22.86 -2.39
C TYR A 523 -31.85 23.18 -3.86
N ARG A 524 -31.99 22.17 -4.74
CA ARG A 524 -32.36 22.34 -6.17
C ARG A 524 -33.65 21.63 -6.57
N GLY A 525 -34.02 20.55 -5.87
CA GLY A 525 -35.31 19.87 -6.05
C GLY A 525 -36.48 20.76 -5.63
N GLU A 526 -37.71 20.35 -5.97
CA GLU A 526 -38.94 20.99 -5.44
C GLU A 526 -39.11 20.80 -3.92
N PHE A 527 -38.22 20.02 -3.32
CA PHE A 527 -38.22 19.58 -1.93
C PHE A 527 -37.43 20.55 -1.03
N VAL A 528 -37.95 21.77 -0.88
CA VAL A 528 -37.40 22.73 0.09
C VAL A 528 -37.69 22.23 1.52
N LEU A 529 -36.68 22.30 2.41
CA LEU A 529 -36.74 21.95 3.84
C LEU A 529 -37.86 22.64 4.65
N SER A 530 -38.59 23.60 4.08
CA SER A 530 -39.81 24.16 4.67
C SER A 530 -41.03 23.24 4.53
N LYS A 531 -40.91 22.10 3.85
CA LYS A 531 -41.96 21.08 3.64
C LYS A 531 -41.49 19.65 4.01
N THR A 532 -40.61 19.49 5.00
CA THR A 532 -40.02 18.19 5.40
C THR A 532 -41.07 17.12 5.74
N GLY A 533 -42.25 17.52 6.22
CA GLY A 533 -43.36 16.59 6.47
C GLY A 533 -43.97 15.96 5.21
N LYS A 534 -43.82 16.56 4.02
CA LYS A 534 -44.34 15.98 2.76
C LYS A 534 -43.41 14.95 2.13
N LEU A 535 -42.09 15.11 2.26
CA LEU A 535 -41.11 14.18 1.68
C LEU A 535 -41.05 12.84 2.43
N LEU A 536 -41.21 12.86 3.76
CA LEU A 536 -41.31 11.63 4.55
C LEU A 536 -42.70 10.95 4.42
N ARG A 537 -43.68 11.65 3.83
CA ARG A 537 -45.05 11.17 3.63
C ARG A 537 -45.38 10.88 2.15
N THR A 538 -44.44 11.06 1.23
CA THR A 538 -44.62 10.62 -0.15
C THR A 538 -44.55 9.10 -0.21
N PRO A 539 -45.52 8.41 -0.84
CA PRO A 539 -45.49 6.97 -0.96
C PRO A 539 -44.25 6.55 -1.76
N ILE A 540 -43.47 5.61 -1.20
CA ILE A 540 -42.35 5.00 -1.90
C ILE A 540 -42.95 4.16 -3.02
N THR A 541 -42.84 4.60 -4.27
CA THR A 541 -43.30 3.78 -5.40
C THR A 541 -42.28 2.70 -5.73
N LEU A 542 -42.73 1.59 -6.31
CA LEU A 542 -41.84 0.49 -6.72
C LEU A 542 -40.69 0.96 -7.61
N ALA A 543 -40.90 2.00 -8.43
CA ALA A 543 -39.87 2.61 -9.26
C ALA A 543 -38.71 3.21 -8.43
N TRP A 544 -38.98 3.78 -7.24
CA TRP A 544 -37.94 4.29 -6.34
C TRP A 544 -37.14 3.15 -5.70
N VAL A 545 -37.81 2.05 -5.36
CA VAL A 545 -37.15 0.85 -4.82
C VAL A 545 -36.25 0.21 -5.88
N ILE A 546 -36.74 0.07 -7.11
CA ILE A 546 -35.95 -0.44 -8.24
C ILE A 546 -34.77 0.50 -8.53
N ALA A 547 -35.00 1.81 -8.60
CA ALA A 547 -33.92 2.78 -8.82
C ALA A 547 -32.87 2.76 -7.70
N ALA A 548 -33.29 2.65 -6.44
CA ALA A 548 -32.38 2.51 -5.29
C ALA A 548 -31.60 1.19 -5.34
N GLY A 549 -32.24 0.08 -5.74
CA GLY A 549 -31.60 -1.21 -5.95
C GLY A 549 -30.52 -1.16 -7.05
N VAL A 550 -30.85 -0.57 -8.21
CA VAL A 550 -29.89 -0.37 -9.32
C VAL A 550 -28.73 0.53 -8.90
N LEU A 551 -29.01 1.65 -8.23
CA LEU A 551 -27.98 2.55 -7.69
C LEU A 551 -27.11 1.86 -6.64
N GLY A 552 -27.70 1.00 -5.81
CA GLY A 552 -26.99 0.18 -4.82
C GLY A 552 -26.03 -0.81 -5.48
N ILE A 553 -26.47 -1.51 -6.53
CA ILE A 553 -25.62 -2.43 -7.31
C ILE A 553 -24.47 -1.66 -7.99
N ILE A 554 -24.76 -0.53 -8.64
CA ILE A 554 -23.74 0.32 -9.27
C ILE A 554 -22.75 0.84 -8.22
N GLY A 555 -23.25 1.27 -7.05
CA GLY A 555 -22.43 1.72 -5.93
C GLY A 555 -21.53 0.62 -5.37
N MET A 556 -22.06 -0.60 -5.20
CA MET A 556 -21.26 -1.76 -4.76
C MET A 556 -20.21 -2.16 -5.78
N TYR A 557 -20.56 -2.16 -7.08
CA TYR A 557 -19.59 -2.43 -8.16
C TYR A 557 -18.48 -1.36 -8.21
N TYR A 558 -18.83 -0.10 -8.00
CA TYR A 558 -17.84 0.98 -7.90
C TYR A 558 -16.92 0.78 -6.70
N LEU A 559 -17.47 0.50 -5.51
CA LEU A 559 -16.68 0.30 -4.28
C LEU A 559 -15.78 -0.95 -4.36
N SER A 560 -16.26 -2.05 -4.96
CA SER A 560 -15.45 -3.26 -5.14
C SER A 560 -14.30 -3.03 -6.13
N ARG A 561 -14.49 -2.17 -7.14
CA ARG A 561 -13.44 -1.77 -8.08
C ARG A 561 -12.48 -0.70 -7.57
N THR A 562 -12.80 -0.01 -6.47
CA THR A 562 -11.88 0.99 -5.88
C THR A 562 -10.74 0.35 -5.07
N GLY A 563 -10.74 -0.97 -4.87
CA GLY A 563 -9.65 -1.72 -4.23
C GLY A 563 -8.62 -2.31 -5.21
N ASN A 564 -7.61 -3.00 -4.66
CA ASN A 564 -6.47 -3.56 -5.40
C ASN A 564 -6.75 -4.85 -6.20
N SER A 565 -8.01 -5.29 -6.31
CA SER A 565 -8.38 -6.61 -6.87
C SER A 565 -9.21 -6.54 -8.18
N GLY A 566 -9.40 -5.35 -8.76
CA GLY A 566 -10.19 -5.18 -9.98
C GLY A 566 -9.45 -5.62 -11.26
N SER A 567 -10.07 -6.49 -12.07
CA SER A 567 -9.57 -6.85 -13.39
C SER A 567 -9.73 -5.69 -14.39
N VAL A 568 -8.67 -5.41 -15.15
CA VAL A 568 -8.57 -4.32 -16.13
C VAL A 568 -8.77 -4.88 -17.54
N SER A 569 -9.59 -4.22 -18.37
CA SER A 569 -9.80 -4.66 -19.75
C SER A 569 -8.55 -4.47 -20.61
N ALA A 570 -8.37 -5.27 -21.67
CA ALA A 570 -7.20 -5.18 -22.53
C ALA A 570 -6.99 -3.78 -23.17
N PRO A 571 -8.03 -3.07 -23.67
CA PRO A 571 -7.87 -1.71 -24.19
C PRO A 571 -7.43 -0.71 -23.11
N GLU A 572 -7.91 -0.90 -21.88
CA GLU A 572 -7.52 -0.05 -20.76
C GLU A 572 -6.04 -0.25 -20.39
N LYS A 573 -5.51 -1.48 -20.49
CA LYS A 573 -4.08 -1.74 -20.29
C LYS A 573 -3.22 -1.04 -21.34
N ILE A 574 -3.58 -1.13 -22.62
CA ILE A 574 -2.85 -0.46 -23.72
C ILE A 574 -2.82 1.06 -23.52
N LEU A 575 -3.98 1.66 -23.20
CA LEU A 575 -4.05 3.10 -22.92
C LEU A 575 -3.18 3.49 -21.72
N ARG A 576 -3.18 2.67 -20.66
CA ARG A 576 -2.35 2.93 -19.47
C ARG A 576 -0.86 2.89 -19.80
N THR A 577 -0.40 1.88 -20.54
CA THR A 577 1.00 1.76 -20.95
C THR A 577 1.42 2.91 -21.87
N PHE A 578 0.57 3.31 -22.82
CA PHE A 578 0.83 4.48 -23.67
C PHE A 578 1.00 5.78 -22.86
N LEU A 579 0.09 6.02 -21.91
CA LEU A 579 0.14 7.21 -21.05
C LEU A 579 1.36 7.18 -20.12
N GLU A 580 1.73 6.02 -19.62
CA GLU A 580 2.94 5.85 -18.81
C GLU A 580 4.21 6.13 -19.59
N ASN A 581 4.36 5.53 -20.78
CA ASN A 581 5.54 5.73 -21.61
C ASN A 581 5.67 7.19 -22.07
N THR A 582 4.56 7.91 -22.22
CA THR A 582 4.56 9.32 -22.66
C THR A 582 4.78 10.29 -21.50
N ALA A 583 4.08 10.10 -20.37
CA ALA A 583 4.03 11.07 -19.28
C ALA A 583 4.84 10.66 -18.04
N GLY A 584 5.41 9.44 -18.03
CA GLY A 584 6.19 8.89 -16.93
C GLY A 584 5.36 8.51 -15.69
N VAL A 585 4.06 8.82 -15.63
CA VAL A 585 3.18 8.52 -14.48
C VAL A 585 1.81 8.12 -15.00
N ARG A 586 1.22 7.05 -14.42
CA ARG A 586 -0.11 6.56 -14.79
C ARG A 586 -1.23 7.42 -14.18
N PRO A 587 -2.02 8.19 -14.95
CA PRO A 587 -3.18 8.91 -14.43
C PRO A 587 -4.32 7.94 -14.07
N ARG A 588 -5.19 8.33 -13.14
CA ARG A 588 -6.36 7.51 -12.78
C ARG A 588 -7.44 7.64 -13.86
N ASN A 589 -7.69 6.54 -14.58
CA ASN A 589 -8.67 6.49 -15.69
C ASN A 589 -10.05 7.07 -15.34
N LYS A 590 -10.56 6.80 -14.12
CA LYS A 590 -11.86 7.32 -13.66
C LYS A 590 -11.94 8.85 -13.58
N GLU A 591 -10.81 9.52 -13.38
CA GLU A 591 -10.73 10.98 -13.25
C GLU A 591 -10.87 11.65 -14.62
N PHE A 592 -9.99 11.30 -15.57
CA PHE A 592 -9.92 11.99 -16.86
C PHE A 592 -10.90 11.47 -17.91
N LEU A 593 -11.30 10.19 -17.88
CA LEU A 593 -12.25 9.66 -18.87
C LEU A 593 -13.71 9.98 -18.52
N LEU A 594 -14.05 10.07 -17.24
CA LEU A 594 -15.43 10.17 -16.78
C LEU A 594 -15.68 11.41 -15.92
N ALA A 595 -15.02 11.53 -14.77
CA ALA A 595 -15.47 12.49 -13.76
C ALA A 595 -15.20 13.96 -14.12
N HIS A 596 -13.97 14.33 -14.50
CA HIS A 596 -13.64 15.70 -14.88
C HIS A 596 -14.35 16.16 -16.17
N PRO A 597 -14.47 15.34 -17.23
CA PRO A 597 -15.30 15.67 -18.38
C PRO A 597 -16.76 15.92 -18.01
N LEU A 598 -17.35 15.05 -17.17
CA LEU A 598 -18.72 15.22 -16.68
C LEU A 598 -18.89 16.47 -15.83
N PHE A 599 -17.86 16.88 -15.08
CA PHE A 599 -17.89 18.14 -14.35
C PHE A 599 -18.05 19.32 -15.32
N ILE A 600 -17.20 19.39 -16.35
CA ILE A 600 -17.17 20.50 -17.31
C ILE A 600 -18.45 20.53 -18.13
N LEU A 601 -18.85 19.38 -18.69
CA LEU A 601 -20.08 19.23 -19.46
C LEU A 601 -21.31 19.50 -18.59
N GLY A 602 -21.37 18.90 -17.40
CA GLY A 602 -22.47 19.06 -16.45
C GLY A 602 -22.63 20.51 -16.00
N ALA A 603 -21.53 21.20 -15.66
CA ALA A 603 -21.56 22.63 -15.35
C ALA A 603 -22.03 23.46 -16.55
N PHE A 604 -21.51 23.18 -17.76
CA PHE A 604 -21.90 23.87 -18.99
C PHE A 604 -23.40 23.73 -19.24
N MET A 605 -23.92 22.51 -19.20
CA MET A 605 -25.35 22.21 -19.37
C MET A 605 -26.20 22.81 -18.25
N ALA A 606 -25.72 22.83 -17.00
CA ALA A 606 -26.49 23.32 -15.86
C ALA A 606 -26.74 24.84 -15.86
N TYR A 607 -25.94 25.61 -16.61
CA TYR A 607 -26.21 27.02 -16.94
C TYR A 607 -27.31 27.21 -17.99
N LYS A 608 -27.96 26.15 -18.46
CA LYS A 608 -29.07 26.23 -19.42
C LYS A 608 -30.24 25.33 -19.03
N TYR A 609 -29.94 24.09 -18.65
CA TYR A 609 -30.91 23.07 -18.26
C TYR A 609 -30.89 22.87 -16.75
N ARG A 610 -32.04 23.05 -16.10
CA ARG A 610 -32.18 22.89 -14.65
C ARG A 610 -31.85 21.48 -14.15
N ASN A 611 -32.07 20.43 -14.93
CA ASN A 611 -31.81 19.07 -14.44
C ASN A 611 -30.34 18.65 -14.61
N ALA A 612 -29.53 19.43 -15.34
CA ALA A 612 -28.15 19.04 -15.60
C ALA A 612 -27.21 19.16 -14.37
N ALA A 613 -27.60 19.79 -13.24
CA ALA A 613 -26.75 19.73 -12.03
C ALA A 613 -26.81 18.37 -11.32
N PHE A 614 -27.75 17.48 -11.64
CA PHE A 614 -27.68 16.11 -11.13
C PHE A 614 -26.42 15.38 -11.64
N ILE A 615 -25.88 15.78 -12.80
CA ILE A 615 -24.60 15.29 -13.33
C ILE A 615 -23.45 15.60 -12.35
N LEU A 616 -23.54 16.71 -11.60
CA LEU A 616 -22.50 17.09 -10.63
C LEU A 616 -22.39 16.11 -9.45
N ILE A 617 -23.44 15.32 -9.16
CA ILE A 617 -23.38 14.25 -8.16
C ILE A 617 -22.39 13.17 -8.59
N ILE A 618 -22.33 12.85 -9.88
CA ILE A 618 -21.36 11.89 -10.43
C ILE A 618 -19.99 12.57 -10.59
N ALA A 619 -19.97 13.84 -11.00
CA ALA A 619 -18.73 14.58 -11.21
C ALA A 619 -17.86 14.76 -9.96
N VAL A 620 -18.44 14.68 -8.74
CA VAL A 620 -17.66 14.74 -7.48
C VAL A 620 -16.65 13.60 -7.36
N ILE A 621 -16.84 12.47 -8.08
CA ILE A 621 -15.90 11.35 -8.13
C ILE A 621 -14.49 11.83 -8.49
N GLY A 622 -14.36 12.80 -9.39
CA GLY A 622 -13.06 13.34 -9.82
C GLY A 622 -12.42 14.19 -8.72
N GLN A 623 -13.23 14.99 -8.02
CA GLN A 623 -12.76 15.86 -6.95
C GLN A 623 -12.33 15.05 -5.71
N LEU A 624 -13.09 14.03 -5.33
CA LEU A 624 -12.72 13.16 -4.21
C LEU A 624 -11.56 12.23 -4.55
N SER A 625 -11.46 11.74 -5.81
CA SER A 625 -10.37 10.84 -6.22
C SER A 625 -9.01 11.53 -6.24
N MET A 626 -9.01 12.83 -6.57
CA MET A 626 -7.81 13.66 -6.51
C MET A 626 -7.26 13.76 -5.07
N VAL A 627 -8.14 13.89 -4.07
CA VAL A 627 -7.73 13.89 -2.65
C VAL A 627 -7.36 12.48 -2.17
N ASP A 628 -8.13 11.46 -2.57
CA ASP A 628 -7.89 10.05 -2.26
C ASP A 628 -6.50 9.55 -2.68
N THR A 629 -5.98 10.09 -3.79
CA THR A 629 -4.63 9.76 -4.27
C THR A 629 -3.57 10.03 -3.20
N PHE A 630 -3.76 11.04 -2.35
CA PHE A 630 -2.84 11.36 -1.25
C PHE A 630 -3.17 10.64 0.07
N ALA A 631 -4.35 10.03 0.18
CA ALA A 631 -4.69 9.15 1.30
C ALA A 631 -3.93 7.80 1.23
N HIS A 632 -3.42 7.44 0.05
CA HIS A 632 -2.52 6.31 -0.17
C HIS A 632 -1.08 6.71 0.18
N ILE A 633 -0.76 6.82 1.47
CA ILE A 633 0.46 7.42 2.00
C ILE A 633 1.74 6.71 1.54
N HIS A 634 1.66 5.44 1.16
CA HIS A 634 2.78 4.69 0.65
C HIS A 634 3.28 5.17 -0.73
N SER A 635 2.46 5.93 -1.47
CA SER A 635 2.86 6.52 -2.76
C SER A 635 3.58 7.85 -2.56
N PRO A 636 4.69 8.11 -3.29
CA PRO A 636 5.40 9.37 -3.21
C PRO A 636 4.51 10.58 -3.51
N VAL A 637 4.69 11.66 -2.75
CA VAL A 637 3.86 12.87 -2.86
C VAL A 637 3.97 13.49 -4.25
N LEU A 638 5.18 13.57 -4.81
CA LEU A 638 5.40 14.17 -6.13
C LEU A 638 4.73 13.37 -7.26
N ILE A 639 4.79 12.03 -7.19
CA ILE A 639 4.14 11.15 -8.17
C ILE A 639 2.62 11.30 -8.07
N SER A 640 2.08 11.31 -6.85
CA SER A 640 0.65 11.55 -6.59
C SER A 640 0.18 12.90 -7.13
N LEU A 641 1.00 13.95 -7.01
CA LEU A 641 0.69 15.27 -7.55
C LEU A 641 0.68 15.29 -9.08
N VAL A 642 1.72 14.75 -9.72
CA VAL A 642 1.79 14.66 -11.19
C VAL A 642 0.61 13.85 -11.72
N ARG A 643 0.28 12.73 -11.08
CA ARG A 643 -0.88 11.89 -11.41
C ARG A 643 -2.19 12.69 -11.40
N GLY A 644 -2.44 13.46 -10.34
CA GLY A 644 -3.64 14.28 -10.22
C GLY A 644 -3.70 15.43 -11.23
N LEU A 645 -2.57 16.10 -11.50
CA LEU A 645 -2.49 17.18 -12.49
C LEU A 645 -2.70 16.66 -13.92
N LEU A 646 -2.14 15.50 -14.27
CA LEU A 646 -2.39 14.83 -15.54
C LEU A 646 -3.88 14.45 -15.68
N GLY A 647 -4.48 13.93 -14.60
CA GLY A 647 -5.92 13.65 -14.54
C GLY A 647 -6.77 14.90 -14.83
N LEU A 648 -6.42 16.04 -14.22
CA LEU A 648 -7.09 17.31 -14.46
C LEU A 648 -6.89 17.84 -15.89
N GLY A 649 -5.67 17.73 -16.44
CA GLY A 649 -5.32 18.21 -17.77
C GLY A 649 -5.98 17.40 -18.89
N LEU A 650 -5.87 16.06 -18.84
CA LEU A 650 -6.52 15.17 -19.80
C LEU A 650 -8.06 15.27 -19.69
N GLY A 651 -8.57 15.37 -18.46
CA GLY A 651 -10.00 15.56 -18.20
C GLY A 651 -10.54 16.88 -18.74
N LEU A 652 -9.72 17.94 -18.74
CA LEU A 652 -10.04 19.21 -19.38
C LEU A 652 -10.17 19.05 -20.90
N ILE A 653 -9.21 18.40 -21.56
CA ILE A 653 -9.23 18.18 -23.01
C ILE A 653 -10.48 17.40 -23.42
N ILE A 654 -10.76 16.27 -22.76
CA ILE A 654 -11.93 15.44 -23.05
C ILE A 654 -13.23 16.18 -22.71
N GLY A 655 -13.26 16.96 -21.63
CA GLY A 655 -14.40 17.81 -21.29
C GLY A 655 -14.71 18.87 -22.33
N LEU A 656 -13.69 19.49 -22.93
CA LEU A 656 -13.86 20.45 -24.03
C LEU A 656 -14.43 19.76 -25.28
N ILE A 657 -13.92 18.58 -25.63
CA ILE A 657 -14.45 17.76 -26.74
C ILE A 657 -15.92 17.43 -26.48
N ALA A 658 -16.26 16.98 -25.27
CA ALA A 658 -17.63 16.64 -24.90
C ALA A 658 -18.59 17.85 -25.00
N VAL A 659 -18.15 19.05 -24.62
CA VAL A 659 -18.93 20.28 -24.81
C VAL A 659 -19.11 20.60 -26.30
N GLY A 660 -18.07 20.42 -27.13
CA GLY A 660 -18.14 20.62 -28.57
C GLY A 660 -19.14 19.68 -29.24
N VAL A 661 -19.04 18.38 -28.94
CA VAL A 661 -19.99 17.34 -29.40
C VAL A 661 -21.41 17.66 -28.96
N TRP A 662 -21.60 18.09 -27.70
CA TRP A 662 -22.92 18.49 -27.21
C TRP A 662 -23.49 19.68 -27.98
N GLN A 663 -22.69 20.69 -28.32
CA GLN A 663 -23.16 21.83 -29.10
C GLN A 663 -23.55 21.45 -30.52
N LEU A 664 -22.77 20.58 -31.16
CA LEU A 664 -23.10 20.02 -32.47
C LEU A 664 -24.41 19.23 -32.41
N ALA A 665 -24.55 18.33 -31.43
CA ALA A 665 -25.76 17.56 -31.21
C ALA A 665 -26.98 18.46 -30.95
N GLU A 666 -26.82 19.51 -30.13
CA GLU A 666 -27.91 20.46 -29.88
C GLU A 666 -28.29 21.26 -31.14
N GLY A 667 -27.30 21.63 -31.95
CA GLY A 667 -27.51 22.29 -33.25
C GLY A 667 -28.26 21.40 -34.25
N CYS A 668 -27.83 20.14 -34.39
CA CYS A 668 -28.51 19.14 -35.21
C CYS A 668 -29.93 18.89 -34.71
N TRP A 669 -30.12 18.72 -33.39
CA TRP A 669 -31.44 18.52 -32.80
C TRP A 669 -32.38 19.70 -33.06
N ARG A 670 -31.91 20.94 -32.90
CA ARG A 670 -32.72 22.13 -33.20
C ARG A 670 -33.12 22.22 -34.67
N ARG A 671 -32.24 21.79 -35.58
CA ARG A 671 -32.48 21.81 -37.03
C ARG A 671 -33.38 20.66 -37.51
N TRP A 672 -33.33 19.50 -36.86
CA TRP A 672 -34.01 18.27 -37.31
C TRP A 672 -35.27 17.92 -36.50
N SER A 673 -35.36 18.35 -35.23
CA SER A 673 -36.56 18.13 -34.39
C SER A 673 -37.86 18.73 -34.97
N PRO A 674 -37.86 19.88 -35.67
CA PRO A 674 -39.07 20.38 -36.33
C PRO A 674 -39.49 19.52 -37.54
N LEU A 675 -38.56 18.81 -38.17
CA LEU A 675 -38.81 17.95 -39.33
C LEU A 675 -39.32 16.57 -38.93
N LEU A 676 -38.96 16.08 -37.74
CA LEU A 676 -39.44 14.81 -37.16
C LEU A 676 -40.80 14.92 -36.44
N LYS A 677 -41.31 16.15 -36.24
CA LYS A 677 -42.63 16.42 -35.65
C LYS A 677 -43.71 16.72 -36.69
N LYS A 678 -43.35 16.80 -37.97
CA LYS A 678 -44.28 16.63 -39.09
C LYS A 678 -44.40 15.15 -39.38
#